data_AF-A0A374CHT4-F1
#
_entry.id   AF-A0A374CHT4-F1
#
_cell.length_a   1.000
_cell.length_b   1.000
_cell.length_c   1.000
_cell.angle_alpha   90.00
_cell.angle_beta   90.00
_cell.angle_gamma   90.00
#
_symmetry.space_group_name_H-M   'P 1'
#
loop_
_entity.id
_entity.type
_entity.pdbx_description
1 polymer ?
#
loop_
_entity_poly.entity_id
_entity_poly.type
_entity_poly.pdbx_seq_one_letter_code
_entity_poly.pdbx_strand_id
1 'polypeptide(L)'
;MRKIYQKAIIMLSVACMGYATPAFAADAVVKTNKVWLSGATHIYGRMTVSGITSSNIKEKGFCYSSVNQMPTVEDGTSKIYLSNQGEIYKISQLEPATVYYIRAYVKQTSGDVVYGDPVKAITRPKGGVTYNINDGFPSDALNRVQSAAKDAIDLWNEYTGIHGLHITINYGAQTPTADCSYGGWMRVGPNASYQKTGTLLHEMLHAIGVGTHATWQNSFLRSNTTSGYWLGVRATRALRFLDNSTTVRLNGDGTHMWPYGVNGAHEDNGTQILYVGNSLLAEALGEDGLAPTNGQFATPAYVFEQDDQQKYYLKNEGYGLGSKFLRVDKSGNLQWMAMSDEDATTNDSVAWNITFDPATCYYSLKNVATGKYLSYNSTGTNGIKTKEVTELTNRERFHFLPSSVEVEKVGGEMRTGYWIAHVQNNSAYCLTAQKTNATTSANLKFSQEAGDQRWLILTADEAKELSQNYRNGVADELNAQIEKVEALLAVPHQETVEGADATFEGVLAEMKELAQTGLADELEQAKTDLLKAVKTFLGGVQATEADKPFDISFLIQNAGMDALEGWTVSPEPTLNYSCAEYYQKSVDISQKLKSMPKGVYEMKVQAFQRPGTTTQVNTDYAAGTDKVATYIYMGTEKNKQNICNIMADAQTHKLNIGKEAAAGTKYVPNDMQSAHAYFEKGLYENTLKYTTKYKLTITIGLKGDNVLSNYWAIFDNFRLYYYGVKEPVASGIQEIKMENPAAKQGVYTLGGQKVKEQAEDLQDLPQGIYIINGKKKVVK
;
A
#
# COMPACT_ATOMS: atom_id res chain seq x y z
N MET A 1 47.12 -63.10 27.38
CA MET A 1 47.02 -63.91 26.14
C MET A 1 45.57 -63.86 25.68
N ARG A 2 45.21 -63.37 24.49
CA ARG A 2 45.44 -63.92 23.12
C ARG A 2 44.70 -65.24 22.89
N LYS A 3 43.81 -65.24 21.87
CA LYS A 3 42.90 -66.33 21.43
C LYS A 3 41.82 -66.59 22.51
N ILE A 4 40.52 -66.46 22.30
CA ILE A 4 39.60 -66.85 21.20
C ILE A 4 38.37 -65.88 21.28
N TYR A 5 37.64 -65.45 20.24
CA TYR A 5 37.71 -65.58 18.78
C TYR A 5 37.78 -64.18 18.12
N GLN A 6 38.30 -64.10 16.89
CA GLN A 6 38.14 -62.95 15.97
C GLN A 6 37.26 -63.38 14.78
N LYS A 7 36.01 -63.80 15.06
CA LYS A 7 35.04 -64.37 14.10
C LYS A 7 33.56 -64.02 14.40
N ALA A 8 33.28 -62.78 14.85
CA ALA A 8 31.92 -62.34 15.20
C ALA A 8 31.55 -60.94 14.62
N ILE A 9 32.17 -60.52 13.52
CA ILE A 9 31.91 -59.22 12.87
C ILE A 9 31.33 -59.38 11.44
N ILE A 10 31.13 -60.63 10.97
CA ILE A 10 30.41 -60.92 9.71
C ILE A 10 29.34 -61.97 9.98
N MET A 11 28.33 -61.57 10.77
CA MET A 11 26.98 -62.16 10.81
C MET A 11 26.00 -61.13 11.42
N LEU A 12 26.04 -59.90 10.88
CA LEU A 12 25.07 -58.85 11.18
C LEU A 12 24.47 -58.29 9.87
N SER A 13 24.02 -59.22 9.03
CA SER A 13 23.22 -58.97 7.83
C SER A 13 22.31 -60.18 7.61
N VAL A 14 21.06 -59.92 7.24
CA VAL A 14 19.98 -60.91 7.00
C VAL A 14 19.41 -61.60 8.26
N ALA A 15 18.64 -60.84 9.05
CA ALA A 15 17.48 -61.35 9.80
C ALA A 15 16.45 -60.24 10.17
N CYS A 16 16.37 -59.14 9.41
CA CYS A 16 15.30 -58.15 9.57
C CYS A 16 14.11 -58.53 8.68
N MET A 17 13.17 -59.33 9.21
CA MET A 17 11.83 -59.55 8.66
C MET A 17 10.95 -60.26 9.70
N GLY A 18 9.70 -59.82 9.89
CA GLY A 18 8.67 -60.70 10.48
C GLY A 18 7.83 -60.16 11.65
N TYR A 19 8.13 -59.00 12.23
CA TYR A 19 7.20 -58.34 13.17
C TYR A 19 7.00 -56.87 12.79
N ALA A 20 6.09 -56.65 11.84
CA ALA A 20 5.49 -55.35 11.67
C ALA A 20 4.64 -55.06 12.92
N THR A 21 5.08 -54.15 13.77
CA THR A 21 4.16 -53.40 14.62
C THR A 21 3.05 -52.87 13.73
N PRO A 22 1.76 -52.99 14.11
CA PRO A 22 0.71 -52.35 13.33
C PRO A 22 1.05 -50.87 13.27
N ALA A 23 1.27 -50.35 12.07
CA ALA A 23 1.31 -48.92 11.87
C ALA A 23 -0.06 -48.42 12.33
N PHE A 24 -0.07 -47.60 13.38
CA PHE A 24 -1.23 -46.75 13.64
C PHE A 24 -1.40 -45.91 12.38
N ALA A 25 -2.36 -46.29 11.54
CA ALA A 25 -2.83 -45.41 10.49
C ALA A 25 -3.26 -44.13 11.19
N ALA A 26 -2.71 -42.99 10.79
CA ALA A 26 -3.15 -41.72 11.34
C ALA A 26 -4.66 -41.62 11.10
N ASP A 27 -5.41 -41.25 12.14
CA ASP A 27 -6.86 -41.10 12.02
C ASP A 27 -7.18 -40.19 10.83
N ALA A 28 -8.25 -40.52 10.10
CA ALA A 28 -8.64 -39.73 8.94
C ALA A 28 -8.84 -38.27 9.39
N VAL A 29 -8.32 -37.33 8.62
CA VAL A 29 -8.52 -35.90 8.85
C VAL A 29 -9.33 -35.35 7.69
N VAL A 30 -10.51 -34.82 8.01
CA VAL A 30 -11.41 -34.17 7.05
C VAL A 30 -11.42 -32.69 7.38
N LYS A 31 -11.28 -31.83 6.35
CA LYS A 31 -11.43 -30.38 6.49
C LYS A 31 -12.49 -29.89 5.52
N THR A 32 -13.52 -29.23 6.03
CA THR A 32 -14.45 -28.43 5.23
C THR A 32 -13.73 -27.16 4.78
N ASN A 33 -13.77 -26.82 3.50
CA ASN A 33 -13.25 -25.52 3.05
C ASN A 33 -14.19 -24.41 3.55
N LYS A 34 -13.65 -23.39 4.23
CA LYS A 34 -14.42 -22.19 4.63
C LYS A 34 -15.01 -21.46 3.42
N VAL A 35 -14.34 -21.53 2.26
CA VAL A 35 -14.83 -20.95 1.01
C VAL A 35 -15.84 -21.89 0.36
N TRP A 36 -17.02 -21.36 0.11
CA TRP A 36 -18.13 -21.95 -0.65
C TRP A 36 -18.69 -20.92 -1.64
N LEU A 37 -19.48 -21.40 -2.60
CA LEU A 37 -20.29 -20.57 -3.52
C LEU A 37 -21.73 -21.05 -3.49
N SER A 38 -22.70 -20.22 -3.88
CA SER A 38 -24.12 -20.58 -3.85
C SER A 38 -24.90 -19.91 -4.97
N GLY A 39 -26.00 -20.57 -5.35
CA GLY A 39 -27.11 -19.99 -6.07
C GLY A 39 -28.34 -19.90 -5.17
N ALA A 40 -29.52 -19.86 -5.78
CA ALA A 40 -30.81 -19.84 -5.10
C ALA A 40 -31.18 -21.19 -4.50
N THR A 41 -30.93 -22.31 -5.20
CA THR A 41 -31.30 -23.65 -4.74
C THR A 41 -30.10 -24.58 -4.56
N HIS A 42 -28.88 -24.01 -4.61
CA HIS A 42 -27.62 -24.74 -4.60
C HIS A 42 -26.55 -24.13 -3.71
N ILE A 43 -25.74 -24.99 -3.08
CA ILE A 43 -24.48 -24.64 -2.42
C ILE A 43 -23.37 -25.54 -2.96
N TYR A 44 -22.22 -24.94 -3.24
CA TYR A 44 -21.01 -25.61 -3.69
C TYR A 44 -19.92 -25.57 -2.62
N GLY A 45 -19.40 -26.75 -2.26
CA GLY A 45 -18.35 -26.91 -1.25
C GLY A 45 -17.14 -27.71 -1.77
N ARG A 46 -15.98 -27.49 -1.14
CA ARG A 46 -14.77 -28.32 -1.32
C ARG A 46 -14.30 -28.85 0.02
N MET A 47 -13.60 -29.98 0.01
CA MET A 47 -13.01 -30.57 1.21
C MET A 47 -11.57 -30.99 0.98
N THR A 48 -10.81 -31.14 2.05
CA THR A 48 -9.53 -31.86 2.05
C THR A 48 -9.67 -33.11 2.91
N VAL A 49 -9.13 -34.24 2.43
CA VAL A 49 -9.09 -35.51 3.15
C VAL A 49 -7.65 -35.99 3.20
N SER A 50 -7.16 -36.34 4.39
CA SER A 50 -5.82 -36.89 4.62
C SER A 50 -5.84 -37.93 5.75
N GLY A 51 -4.69 -38.56 6.05
CA GLY A 51 -4.58 -39.64 7.05
C GLY A 51 -5.06 -41.02 6.56
N ILE A 52 -6.06 -41.06 5.66
CA ILE A 52 -6.70 -42.28 5.16
C ILE A 52 -6.35 -42.61 3.71
N THR A 53 -6.20 -43.90 3.39
CA THR A 53 -6.04 -44.38 2.00
C THR A 53 -7.39 -44.43 1.28
N SER A 54 -7.39 -44.21 -0.03
CA SER A 54 -8.62 -44.26 -0.85
C SER A 54 -9.37 -45.60 -0.77
N SER A 55 -8.65 -46.71 -0.55
CA SER A 55 -9.22 -48.05 -0.33
C SER A 55 -10.10 -48.16 0.92
N ASN A 56 -9.89 -47.28 1.90
CA ASN A 56 -10.57 -47.32 3.20
C ASN A 56 -11.70 -46.28 3.29
N ILE A 57 -11.88 -45.45 2.25
CA ILE A 57 -13.02 -44.55 2.11
C ILE A 57 -14.17 -45.33 1.49
N LYS A 58 -15.25 -45.53 2.24
CA LYS A 58 -16.50 -46.12 1.73
C LYS A 58 -17.31 -45.09 0.93
N GLU A 59 -17.39 -43.87 1.46
CA GLU A 59 -18.02 -42.73 0.81
C GLU A 59 -17.53 -41.42 1.44
N LYS A 60 -17.68 -40.31 0.73
CA LYS A 60 -17.39 -38.96 1.21
C LYS A 60 -18.36 -37.96 0.57
N GLY A 61 -18.65 -36.87 1.27
CA GLY A 61 -19.61 -35.88 0.81
C GLY A 61 -19.79 -34.75 1.80
N PHE A 62 -20.92 -34.06 1.69
CA PHE A 62 -21.33 -33.01 2.62
C PHE A 62 -22.61 -33.41 3.34
N CYS A 63 -22.64 -33.18 4.65
CA CYS A 63 -23.83 -33.10 5.48
C CYS A 63 -24.33 -31.65 5.48
N TYR A 64 -25.65 -31.43 5.54
CA TYR A 64 -26.23 -30.10 5.60
C TYR A 64 -27.55 -30.05 6.36
N SER A 65 -27.81 -28.91 7.01
CA SER A 65 -29.05 -28.65 7.75
C SER A 65 -29.29 -27.15 7.85
N SER A 66 -30.56 -26.70 7.81
CA SER A 66 -30.94 -25.31 8.08
C SER A 66 -31.18 -25.03 9.58
N VAL A 67 -31.14 -26.08 10.42
CA VAL A 67 -31.43 -25.99 11.87
C VAL A 67 -30.31 -26.56 12.74
N ASN A 68 -29.68 -27.66 12.32
CA ASN A 68 -28.56 -28.26 13.05
C ASN A 68 -27.25 -27.56 12.65
N GLN A 69 -26.65 -26.81 13.58
CA GLN A 69 -25.38 -26.11 13.35
C GLN A 69 -24.17 -27.05 13.22
N MET A 70 -24.32 -28.31 13.64
CA MET A 70 -23.32 -29.38 13.59
C MET A 70 -23.87 -30.58 12.80
N PRO A 71 -24.17 -30.42 11.49
CA PRO A 71 -24.87 -31.45 10.72
C PRO A 71 -24.05 -32.74 10.61
N THR A 72 -24.76 -33.85 10.55
CA THR A 72 -24.23 -35.23 10.56
C THR A 72 -24.78 -36.02 9.35
N VAL A 73 -24.38 -37.28 9.19
CA VAL A 73 -24.93 -38.13 8.10
C VAL A 73 -26.40 -38.53 8.30
N GLU A 74 -27.00 -38.22 9.45
CA GLU A 74 -28.43 -38.38 9.73
C GLU A 74 -29.26 -37.13 9.32
N ASP A 75 -28.59 -36.01 9.01
CA ASP A 75 -29.18 -34.83 8.37
C ASP A 75 -29.24 -35.02 6.83
N GLY A 76 -29.49 -33.94 6.06
CA GLY A 76 -29.37 -33.98 4.61
C GLY A 76 -27.93 -34.30 4.18
N THR A 77 -27.73 -35.12 3.14
CA THR A 77 -26.39 -35.39 2.59
C THR A 77 -26.33 -35.25 1.07
N SER A 78 -25.21 -34.76 0.55
CA SER A 78 -24.88 -34.82 -0.88
C SER A 78 -23.53 -35.45 -1.14
N LYS A 79 -23.48 -36.25 -2.21
CA LYS A 79 -22.30 -36.93 -2.76
C LYS A 79 -22.05 -36.52 -4.23
N ILE A 80 -22.92 -35.65 -4.77
CA ILE A 80 -22.86 -35.17 -6.16
C ILE A 80 -21.76 -34.11 -6.25
N TYR A 81 -20.95 -34.15 -7.31
CA TYR A 81 -19.90 -33.15 -7.53
C TYR A 81 -19.69 -32.83 -9.01
N LEU A 82 -19.14 -31.65 -9.27
CA LEU A 82 -18.54 -31.28 -10.56
C LEU A 82 -17.04 -31.56 -10.50
N SER A 83 -16.45 -32.03 -11.59
CA SER A 83 -15.00 -32.24 -11.70
C SER A 83 -14.35 -31.00 -12.30
N ASN A 84 -13.58 -30.26 -11.49
CA ASN A 84 -12.68 -29.21 -11.95
C ASN A 84 -11.54 -29.03 -10.96
N GLN A 85 -10.32 -29.36 -11.39
CA GLN A 85 -9.09 -29.34 -10.56
C GLN A 85 -9.28 -30.01 -9.19
N GLY A 86 -10.04 -31.10 -9.16
CA GLY A 86 -10.59 -31.75 -7.96
C GLY A 86 -12.12 -31.79 -7.98
N GLU A 87 -12.72 -32.18 -6.85
CA GLU A 87 -14.18 -32.28 -6.71
C GLU A 87 -14.76 -30.96 -6.17
N ILE A 88 -15.83 -30.46 -6.79
CA ILE A 88 -16.69 -29.39 -6.26
C ILE A 88 -18.03 -30.04 -5.91
N TYR A 89 -18.27 -30.31 -4.62
CA TYR A 89 -19.49 -30.94 -4.16
C TYR A 89 -20.67 -29.98 -4.31
N LYS A 90 -21.78 -30.50 -4.84
CA LYS A 90 -23.01 -29.78 -5.14
C LYS A 90 -24.13 -30.24 -4.21
N ILE A 91 -24.62 -29.36 -3.36
CA ILE A 91 -25.85 -29.53 -2.58
C ILE A 91 -26.96 -28.86 -3.39
N SER A 92 -28.12 -29.52 -3.51
CA SER A 92 -29.24 -29.12 -4.39
C SER A 92 -30.57 -29.20 -3.64
N GLN A 93 -31.64 -28.69 -4.26
CA GLN A 93 -33.00 -28.70 -3.69
C GLN A 93 -33.09 -27.96 -2.34
N LEU A 94 -32.31 -26.89 -2.23
CA LEU A 94 -32.34 -25.98 -1.10
C LEU A 94 -33.37 -24.87 -1.33
N GLU A 95 -33.91 -24.33 -0.25
CA GLU A 95 -34.77 -23.15 -0.32
C GLU A 95 -33.93 -21.90 -0.61
N PRO A 96 -34.39 -20.97 -1.48
CA PRO A 96 -33.77 -19.65 -1.65
C PRO A 96 -33.71 -18.84 -0.37
N ALA A 97 -32.80 -17.86 -0.33
CA ALA A 97 -32.66 -16.90 0.76
C ALA A 97 -32.66 -17.56 2.17
N THR A 98 -31.89 -18.64 2.34
CA THR A 98 -31.92 -19.48 3.54
C THR A 98 -30.51 -19.78 4.06
N VAL A 99 -30.34 -19.72 5.38
CA VAL A 99 -29.11 -20.10 6.06
C VAL A 99 -29.06 -21.62 6.21
N TYR A 100 -27.93 -22.20 5.84
CA TYR A 100 -27.58 -23.60 6.05
C TYR A 100 -26.23 -23.71 6.77
N TYR A 101 -26.06 -24.79 7.51
CA TYR A 101 -24.75 -25.23 7.97
C TYR A 101 -24.36 -26.41 7.11
N ILE A 102 -23.13 -26.41 6.59
CA ILE A 102 -22.58 -27.49 5.75
C ILE A 102 -21.33 -28.06 6.40
N ARG A 103 -21.11 -29.37 6.27
CA ARG A 103 -19.99 -30.06 6.91
C ARG A 103 -19.48 -31.19 6.03
N ALA A 104 -18.19 -31.18 5.69
CA ALA A 104 -17.59 -32.29 4.95
C ALA A 104 -17.50 -33.54 5.82
N TYR A 105 -17.73 -34.73 5.25
CA TYR A 105 -17.59 -36.01 5.92
C TYR A 105 -16.90 -37.07 5.06
N VAL A 106 -16.27 -38.03 5.73
CA VAL A 106 -15.74 -39.28 5.18
C VAL A 106 -16.28 -40.43 6.03
N LYS A 107 -16.94 -41.39 5.40
CA LYS A 107 -17.33 -42.66 6.01
C LYS A 107 -16.32 -43.73 5.62
N GLN A 108 -15.76 -44.39 6.62
CA GLN A 108 -14.74 -45.42 6.44
C GLN A 108 -15.38 -46.77 6.09
N THR A 109 -14.59 -47.71 5.58
CA THR A 109 -15.01 -49.10 5.34
C THR A 109 -15.34 -49.86 6.63
N SER A 110 -14.78 -49.45 7.78
CA SER A 110 -15.18 -49.91 9.12
C SER A 110 -16.61 -49.53 9.51
N GLY A 111 -17.15 -48.45 8.92
CA GLY A 111 -18.44 -47.85 9.26
C GLY A 111 -18.33 -46.50 9.96
N ASP A 112 -17.17 -46.18 10.55
CA ASP A 112 -16.91 -44.93 11.27
C ASP A 112 -17.05 -43.71 10.35
N VAL A 113 -17.54 -42.59 10.90
CA VAL A 113 -17.68 -41.33 10.16
C VAL A 113 -16.81 -40.26 10.81
N VAL A 114 -15.93 -39.66 10.00
CA VAL A 114 -15.12 -38.50 10.37
C VAL A 114 -15.67 -37.27 9.66
N TYR A 115 -15.71 -36.14 10.38
CA TYR A 115 -16.23 -34.87 9.89
C TYR A 115 -15.16 -33.78 9.99
N GLY A 116 -15.25 -32.79 9.09
CA GLY A 116 -14.55 -31.51 9.27
C GLY A 116 -15.33 -30.55 10.16
N ASP A 117 -14.91 -29.29 10.23
CA ASP A 117 -15.65 -28.23 10.92
C ASP A 117 -16.93 -27.84 10.15
N PRO A 118 -18.00 -27.38 10.82
CA PRO A 118 -19.17 -26.82 10.14
C PRO A 118 -18.84 -25.45 9.53
N VAL A 119 -19.54 -25.10 8.45
CA VAL A 119 -19.44 -23.78 7.80
C VAL A 119 -20.85 -23.24 7.57
N LYS A 120 -21.09 -21.99 8.00
CA LYS A 120 -22.32 -21.23 7.73
C LYS A 120 -22.32 -20.81 6.26
N ALA A 121 -23.27 -21.33 5.50
CA ALA A 121 -23.44 -21.09 4.06
C ALA A 121 -24.87 -20.61 3.77
N ILE A 122 -25.05 -19.79 2.74
CA ILE A 122 -26.33 -19.10 2.52
C ILE A 122 -26.73 -19.22 1.04
N THR A 123 -27.95 -19.70 0.79
CA THR A 123 -28.57 -19.63 -0.54
C THR A 123 -29.09 -18.22 -0.81
N ARG A 124 -29.02 -17.79 -2.06
CA ARG A 124 -29.38 -16.42 -2.47
C ARG A 124 -30.88 -16.27 -2.72
N PRO A 125 -31.41 -15.05 -2.77
CA PRO A 125 -32.65 -14.77 -3.48
C PRO A 125 -32.55 -15.27 -4.93
N LYS A 126 -33.63 -15.80 -5.48
CA LYS A 126 -33.68 -16.25 -6.87
C LYS A 126 -33.71 -15.05 -7.82
N GLY A 127 -32.81 -15.00 -8.80
CA GLY A 127 -32.77 -13.95 -9.80
C GLY A 127 -34.07 -13.83 -10.60
N GLY A 128 -34.30 -12.63 -11.12
CA GLY A 128 -35.47 -12.23 -11.90
C GLY A 128 -35.10 -11.56 -13.22
N VAL A 129 -34.03 -12.05 -13.88
CA VAL A 129 -33.71 -11.71 -15.27
C VAL A 129 -34.81 -12.24 -16.17
N THR A 130 -35.32 -11.37 -17.04
CA THR A 130 -36.37 -11.69 -18.01
C THR A 130 -35.85 -11.48 -19.43
N TYR A 131 -36.51 -12.05 -20.42
CA TYR A 131 -36.11 -11.87 -21.82
C TYR A 131 -37.29 -11.93 -22.78
N ASN A 132 -37.07 -11.42 -23.99
CA ASN A 132 -37.92 -11.68 -25.14
C ASN A 132 -37.06 -11.91 -26.39
N ILE A 133 -37.54 -12.73 -27.34
CA ILE A 133 -36.93 -12.89 -28.66
C ILE A 133 -37.85 -12.21 -29.66
N ASN A 134 -37.32 -11.24 -30.40
CA ASN A 134 -38.06 -10.52 -31.44
C ASN A 134 -38.12 -11.32 -32.75
N ASP A 135 -39.14 -11.03 -33.57
CA ASP A 135 -39.30 -11.61 -34.90
C ASP A 135 -38.11 -11.29 -35.83
N GLY A 136 -37.91 -12.15 -36.83
CA GLY A 136 -36.91 -11.96 -37.90
C GLY A 136 -35.83 -13.03 -37.99
N PHE A 137 -35.74 -13.95 -37.02
CA PHE A 137 -34.85 -15.12 -37.11
C PHE A 137 -35.32 -16.13 -38.16
N PRO A 138 -34.41 -16.71 -38.97
CA PRO A 138 -34.66 -17.95 -39.71
C PRO A 138 -35.06 -19.09 -38.75
N SER A 139 -35.97 -19.99 -39.15
CA SER A 139 -36.59 -20.95 -38.24
C SER A 139 -35.60 -21.89 -37.53
N ASP A 140 -34.51 -22.28 -38.18
CA ASP A 140 -33.49 -23.14 -37.58
C ASP A 140 -32.61 -22.38 -36.57
N ALA A 141 -32.31 -21.11 -36.85
CA ALA A 141 -31.63 -20.21 -35.94
C ALA A 141 -32.52 -19.86 -34.73
N LEU A 142 -33.81 -19.62 -34.95
CA LEU A 142 -34.79 -19.36 -33.90
C LEU A 142 -34.84 -20.51 -32.89
N ASN A 143 -34.92 -21.76 -33.36
CA ASN A 143 -34.92 -22.94 -32.48
C ASN A 143 -33.66 -23.02 -31.60
N ARG A 144 -32.47 -22.76 -32.17
CA ARG A 144 -31.21 -22.76 -31.43
C ARG A 144 -31.16 -21.63 -30.40
N VAL A 145 -31.52 -20.41 -30.79
CA VAL A 145 -31.53 -19.23 -29.92
C VAL A 145 -32.59 -19.34 -28.82
N GLN A 146 -33.76 -19.93 -29.08
CA GLN A 146 -34.78 -20.20 -28.06
C GLN A 146 -34.28 -21.13 -26.95
N SER A 147 -33.61 -22.23 -27.31
CA SER A 147 -33.00 -23.14 -26.33
C SER A 147 -31.88 -22.44 -25.56
N ALA A 148 -30.94 -21.80 -26.27
CA ALA A 148 -29.81 -21.09 -25.68
C ALA A 148 -30.24 -19.99 -24.70
N ALA A 149 -31.26 -19.20 -25.07
CA ALA A 149 -31.77 -18.11 -24.24
C ALA A 149 -32.44 -18.63 -22.98
N LYS A 150 -33.27 -19.68 -23.11
CA LYS A 150 -33.90 -20.31 -21.95
C LYS A 150 -32.83 -20.83 -20.98
N ASP A 151 -31.85 -21.57 -21.46
CA ASP A 151 -30.80 -22.16 -20.63
C ASP A 151 -29.94 -21.08 -19.94
N ALA A 152 -29.53 -20.03 -20.67
CA ALA A 152 -28.71 -18.94 -20.12
C ALA A 152 -29.47 -18.14 -19.05
N ILE A 153 -30.76 -17.86 -19.28
CA ILE A 153 -31.62 -17.13 -18.34
C ILE A 153 -31.93 -17.99 -17.10
N ASP A 154 -32.18 -19.30 -17.26
CA ASP A 154 -32.38 -20.21 -16.12
C ASP A 154 -31.12 -20.34 -15.25
N LEU A 155 -29.93 -20.39 -15.88
CA LEU A 155 -28.65 -20.40 -15.18
C LEU A 155 -28.42 -19.11 -14.37
N TRP A 156 -28.65 -17.94 -14.97
CA TRP A 156 -28.47 -16.67 -14.29
C TRP A 156 -29.52 -16.44 -13.20
N ASN A 157 -30.77 -16.86 -13.40
CA ASN A 157 -31.80 -16.80 -12.36
C ASN A 157 -31.54 -17.79 -11.20
N GLU A 158 -30.76 -18.85 -11.43
CA GLU A 158 -30.32 -19.76 -10.39
C GLU A 158 -29.07 -19.25 -9.64
N TYR A 159 -28.05 -18.70 -10.33
CA TYR A 159 -26.76 -18.38 -9.70
C TYR A 159 -26.48 -16.90 -9.43
N THR A 160 -27.38 -15.99 -9.84
CA THR A 160 -27.28 -14.55 -9.56
C THR A 160 -28.50 -14.02 -8.82
N GLY A 161 -28.30 -13.00 -7.99
CA GLY A 161 -29.36 -12.22 -7.35
C GLY A 161 -29.90 -11.07 -8.22
N ILE A 162 -29.67 -11.11 -9.54
CA ILE A 162 -29.99 -9.99 -10.44
C ILE A 162 -31.49 -9.91 -10.70
N HIS A 163 -32.07 -8.74 -10.45
CA HIS A 163 -33.47 -8.41 -10.76
C HIS A 163 -33.56 -7.18 -11.65
N GLY A 164 -34.65 -7.03 -12.41
CA GLY A 164 -34.90 -5.82 -13.22
C GLY A 164 -34.08 -5.72 -14.51
N LEU A 165 -33.23 -6.72 -14.80
CA LEU A 165 -32.59 -6.89 -16.11
C LEU A 165 -33.58 -7.52 -17.09
N HIS A 166 -33.71 -6.93 -18.28
CA HIS A 166 -34.53 -7.45 -19.37
C HIS A 166 -33.70 -7.58 -20.64
N ILE A 167 -33.58 -8.80 -21.17
CA ILE A 167 -32.78 -9.09 -22.36
C ILE A 167 -33.67 -9.13 -23.60
N THR A 168 -33.50 -8.19 -24.52
CA THR A 168 -34.19 -8.18 -25.82
C THR A 168 -33.28 -8.76 -26.89
N ILE A 169 -33.62 -9.94 -27.38
CA ILE A 169 -32.82 -10.72 -28.34
C ILE A 169 -33.33 -10.49 -29.76
N ASN A 170 -32.47 -9.98 -30.65
CA ASN A 170 -32.79 -9.59 -32.02
C ASN A 170 -31.96 -10.37 -33.04
N TYR A 171 -32.48 -10.60 -34.24
CA TYR A 171 -31.70 -11.17 -35.33
C TYR A 171 -30.83 -10.10 -36.02
N GLY A 172 -29.52 -10.30 -36.01
CA GLY A 172 -28.55 -9.41 -36.64
C GLY A 172 -27.98 -10.00 -37.93
N ALA A 173 -28.68 -9.86 -39.07
CA ALA A 173 -28.21 -10.42 -40.35
C ALA A 173 -26.81 -9.93 -40.80
N GLN A 174 -26.36 -8.78 -40.29
CA GLN A 174 -25.02 -8.22 -40.52
C GLN A 174 -24.07 -8.35 -39.31
N THR A 175 -24.54 -8.85 -38.17
CA THR A 175 -23.71 -9.15 -36.99
C THR A 175 -23.00 -10.49 -37.25
N PRO A 176 -21.65 -10.56 -37.29
CA PRO A 176 -20.95 -11.82 -37.62
C PRO A 176 -21.07 -12.92 -36.55
N THR A 177 -21.25 -12.52 -35.29
CA THR A 177 -21.23 -13.36 -34.09
C THR A 177 -22.49 -13.10 -33.25
N ALA A 178 -22.37 -12.30 -32.20
CA ALA A 178 -23.42 -11.67 -31.42
C ALA A 178 -22.85 -10.34 -30.87
N ASP A 179 -23.71 -9.48 -30.34
CA ASP A 179 -23.31 -8.26 -29.62
C ASP A 179 -24.42 -7.80 -28.66
N CYS A 180 -24.07 -7.22 -27.50
CA CYS A 180 -25.04 -6.72 -26.53
C CYS A 180 -24.63 -5.41 -25.86
N SER A 181 -25.60 -4.52 -25.67
CA SER A 181 -25.42 -3.29 -24.90
C SER A 181 -25.59 -3.53 -23.40
N TYR A 182 -24.98 -2.67 -22.58
CA TYR A 182 -25.40 -2.52 -21.19
C TYR A 182 -26.93 -2.33 -21.10
N GLY A 183 -27.56 -3.01 -20.15
CA GLY A 183 -29.02 -3.03 -20.01
C GLY A 183 -29.77 -4.04 -20.89
N GLY A 184 -29.09 -4.84 -21.72
CA GLY A 184 -29.66 -6.08 -22.28
C GLY A 184 -30.22 -6.04 -23.70
N TRP A 185 -29.95 -5.02 -24.51
CA TRP A 185 -30.28 -5.08 -25.94
C TRP A 185 -29.24 -5.94 -26.68
N MET A 186 -29.65 -7.09 -27.21
CA MET A 186 -28.77 -8.11 -27.80
C MET A 186 -29.10 -8.36 -29.28
N ARG A 187 -28.08 -8.57 -30.10
CA ARG A 187 -28.17 -9.12 -31.46
C ARG A 187 -27.46 -10.46 -31.54
N VAL A 188 -28.03 -11.40 -32.29
CA VAL A 188 -27.40 -12.68 -32.63
C VAL A 188 -27.35 -12.85 -34.15
N GLY A 189 -26.16 -13.17 -34.66
CA GLY A 189 -25.85 -13.31 -36.08
C GLY A 189 -26.33 -14.61 -36.72
N PRO A 190 -26.14 -14.78 -38.05
CA PRO A 190 -26.53 -15.99 -38.78
C PRO A 190 -25.65 -17.22 -38.46
N ASN A 191 -24.47 -17.03 -37.86
CA ASN A 191 -23.52 -18.11 -37.64
C ASN A 191 -23.97 -19.06 -36.51
N ALA A 192 -24.38 -20.28 -36.89
CA ALA A 192 -24.90 -21.29 -35.98
C ALA A 192 -23.94 -21.67 -34.84
N SER A 193 -22.62 -21.48 -34.98
CA SER A 193 -21.68 -21.77 -33.88
C SER A 193 -21.80 -20.79 -32.70
N TYR A 194 -22.34 -19.59 -32.93
CA TYR A 194 -22.61 -18.54 -31.92
C TYR A 194 -24.06 -18.54 -31.42
N GLN A 195 -24.92 -19.44 -31.93
CA GLN A 195 -26.31 -19.57 -31.49
C GLN A 195 -26.41 -20.61 -30.37
N LYS A 196 -25.67 -20.39 -29.27
CA LYS A 196 -25.49 -21.33 -28.16
C LYS A 196 -25.58 -20.63 -26.80
N THR A 197 -25.85 -21.42 -25.76
CA THR A 197 -25.92 -20.97 -24.36
C THR A 197 -24.65 -20.23 -23.93
N GLY A 198 -23.45 -20.72 -24.28
CA GLY A 198 -22.19 -20.04 -23.95
C GLY A 198 -22.08 -18.63 -24.54
N THR A 199 -22.52 -18.42 -25.78
CA THR A 199 -22.57 -17.09 -26.40
C THR A 199 -23.58 -16.19 -25.72
N LEU A 200 -24.77 -16.67 -25.37
CA LEU A 200 -25.75 -15.81 -24.71
C LEU A 200 -25.33 -15.45 -23.29
N LEU A 201 -24.69 -16.37 -22.55
CA LEU A 201 -24.04 -16.07 -21.27
C LEU A 201 -22.95 -15.00 -21.41
N HIS A 202 -22.13 -15.08 -22.46
CA HIS A 202 -21.12 -14.05 -22.78
C HIS A 202 -21.76 -12.68 -23.03
N GLU A 203 -22.73 -12.59 -23.94
CA GLU A 203 -23.43 -11.34 -24.26
C GLU A 203 -24.17 -10.77 -23.03
N MET A 204 -24.67 -11.62 -22.14
CA MET A 204 -25.27 -11.19 -20.88
C MET A 204 -24.24 -10.55 -19.92
N LEU A 205 -22.95 -10.90 -19.98
CA LEU A 205 -21.90 -10.17 -19.24
C LEU A 205 -21.80 -8.70 -19.71
N HIS A 206 -21.93 -8.46 -21.01
CA HIS A 206 -22.02 -7.10 -21.56
C HIS A 206 -23.31 -6.39 -21.14
N ALA A 207 -24.42 -7.12 -20.96
CA ALA A 207 -25.65 -6.57 -20.42
C ALA A 207 -25.51 -6.04 -18.98
N ILE A 208 -24.62 -6.62 -18.16
CA ILE A 208 -24.34 -6.22 -16.76
C ILE A 208 -23.08 -5.38 -16.57
N GLY A 209 -22.43 -4.94 -17.66
CA GLY A 209 -21.40 -3.91 -17.58
C GLY A 209 -19.98 -4.37 -17.88
N VAL A 210 -19.71 -5.66 -18.11
CA VAL A 210 -18.39 -6.13 -18.55
C VAL A 210 -18.11 -5.53 -19.93
N GLY A 211 -17.06 -4.72 -20.05
CA GLY A 211 -16.75 -3.96 -21.26
C GLY A 211 -17.62 -2.73 -21.54
N THR A 212 -18.82 -2.65 -20.95
CA THR A 212 -19.86 -1.69 -21.36
C THR A 212 -20.23 -0.65 -20.29
N HIS A 213 -19.84 -0.85 -19.02
CA HIS A 213 -20.11 0.06 -17.91
C HIS A 213 -18.83 0.74 -17.39
N ALA A 214 -18.93 1.99 -16.92
CA ALA A 214 -17.78 2.78 -16.47
C ALA A 214 -16.99 2.12 -15.32
N THR A 215 -17.65 1.38 -14.44
CA THR A 215 -16.98 0.62 -13.36
C THR A 215 -16.02 -0.45 -13.90
N TRP A 216 -16.29 -1.04 -15.06
CA TRP A 216 -15.36 -1.99 -15.71
C TRP A 216 -14.05 -1.32 -16.15
N GLN A 217 -14.02 0.00 -16.29
CA GLN A 217 -12.82 0.78 -16.61
C GLN A 217 -12.26 1.52 -15.38
N ASN A 218 -12.74 1.23 -14.16
CA ASN A 218 -12.30 1.92 -12.95
C ASN A 218 -10.93 1.38 -12.48
N SER A 219 -9.95 2.27 -12.35
CA SER A 219 -8.57 1.95 -11.95
C SER A 219 -8.43 1.44 -10.51
N PHE A 220 -9.45 1.57 -9.66
CA PHE A 220 -9.45 0.95 -8.33
C PHE A 220 -9.81 -0.55 -8.37
N LEU A 221 -10.66 -0.97 -9.32
CA LEU A 221 -11.01 -2.39 -9.51
C LEU A 221 -10.16 -3.10 -10.56
N ARG A 222 -9.23 -2.42 -11.24
CA ARG A 222 -8.35 -3.05 -12.24
C ARG A 222 -6.90 -2.59 -12.14
N SER A 223 -5.97 -3.55 -12.24
CA SER A 223 -4.53 -3.26 -12.24
C SER A 223 -4.08 -2.40 -13.42
N ASN A 224 -4.87 -2.40 -14.51
CA ASN A 224 -4.70 -1.58 -15.70
C ASN A 224 -6.07 -1.53 -16.41
N THR A 225 -6.48 -0.36 -16.87
CA THR A 225 -7.82 -0.15 -17.44
C THR A 225 -7.94 -0.62 -18.91
N THR A 226 -6.84 -0.76 -19.63
CA THR A 226 -6.85 -1.31 -21.01
C THR A 226 -6.84 -2.84 -20.98
N SER A 227 -5.93 -3.45 -20.21
CA SER A 227 -5.84 -4.91 -20.05
C SER A 227 -5.10 -5.26 -18.76
N GLY A 228 -5.71 -6.07 -17.90
CA GLY A 228 -5.15 -6.44 -16.60
C GLY A 228 -6.14 -7.12 -15.67
N TYR A 229 -5.68 -7.45 -14.47
CA TYR A 229 -6.48 -8.16 -13.48
C TYR A 229 -7.61 -7.30 -12.92
N TRP A 230 -8.77 -7.92 -12.75
CA TRP A 230 -9.78 -7.44 -11.81
C TRP A 230 -9.27 -7.63 -10.37
N LEU A 231 -9.40 -6.60 -9.55
CA LEU A 231 -8.87 -6.53 -8.19
C LEU A 231 -9.95 -6.77 -7.12
N GLY A 232 -11.21 -6.92 -7.53
CA GLY A 232 -12.30 -7.24 -6.63
C GLY A 232 -12.10 -8.58 -5.92
N VAL A 233 -12.40 -8.59 -4.62
CA VAL A 233 -12.11 -9.73 -3.73
C VAL A 233 -13.11 -10.87 -3.92
N ARG A 234 -14.33 -10.59 -4.38
CA ARG A 234 -15.41 -11.57 -4.53
C ARG A 234 -15.23 -12.38 -5.81
N ALA A 235 -14.97 -11.75 -6.95
CA ALA A 235 -14.61 -12.45 -8.18
C ALA A 235 -13.30 -13.24 -7.99
N THR A 236 -12.32 -12.68 -7.27
CA THR A 236 -11.08 -13.39 -6.92
C THR A 236 -11.35 -14.64 -6.06
N ARG A 237 -12.19 -14.53 -5.00
CA ARG A 237 -12.58 -15.65 -4.13
C ARG A 237 -13.35 -16.73 -4.90
N ALA A 238 -14.28 -16.33 -5.76
CA ALA A 238 -15.07 -17.25 -6.59
C ALA A 238 -14.19 -18.01 -7.59
N LEU A 239 -13.31 -17.32 -8.33
CA LEU A 239 -12.40 -17.95 -9.27
C LEU A 239 -11.44 -18.93 -8.58
N ARG A 240 -10.84 -18.52 -7.45
CA ARG A 240 -9.93 -19.36 -6.65
C ARG A 240 -10.61 -20.64 -6.14
N PHE A 241 -11.89 -20.55 -5.77
CA PHE A 241 -12.70 -21.72 -5.42
C PHE A 241 -12.98 -22.61 -6.65
N LEU A 242 -13.42 -22.03 -7.77
CA LEU A 242 -13.73 -22.77 -9.01
C LEU A 242 -12.52 -23.55 -9.51
N ASP A 243 -11.35 -22.91 -9.56
CA ASP A 243 -10.11 -23.48 -10.10
C ASP A 243 -9.23 -24.18 -9.05
N ASN A 244 -9.66 -24.25 -7.79
CA ASN A 244 -8.90 -24.87 -6.68
C ASN A 244 -7.47 -24.31 -6.52
N SER A 245 -7.31 -22.99 -6.65
CA SER A 245 -6.01 -22.31 -6.67
C SER A 245 -5.97 -21.14 -5.69
N THR A 246 -4.80 -20.89 -5.09
CA THR A 246 -4.58 -19.77 -4.16
C THR A 246 -4.06 -18.51 -4.86
N THR A 247 -3.69 -18.57 -6.13
CA THR A 247 -2.99 -17.50 -6.84
C THR A 247 -3.79 -16.87 -7.97
N VAL A 248 -4.65 -17.62 -8.66
CA VAL A 248 -5.44 -17.14 -9.81
C VAL A 248 -6.22 -15.86 -9.49
N ARG A 249 -6.39 -15.03 -10.52
CA ARG A 249 -7.15 -13.77 -10.53
C ARG A 249 -7.87 -13.66 -11.87
N LEU A 250 -9.05 -13.06 -11.87
CA LEU A 250 -9.80 -12.79 -13.10
C LEU A 250 -9.01 -11.74 -13.91
N ASN A 251 -8.76 -12.02 -15.18
CA ASN A 251 -8.10 -11.10 -16.10
C ASN A 251 -9.13 -10.54 -17.09
N GLY A 252 -8.92 -9.32 -17.60
CA GLY A 252 -9.85 -8.72 -18.54
C GLY A 252 -9.24 -7.59 -19.37
N ASP A 253 -9.73 -7.44 -20.59
CA ASP A 253 -9.39 -6.33 -21.48
C ASP A 253 -10.46 -5.22 -21.43
N GLY A 254 -10.45 -4.30 -22.37
CA GLY A 254 -11.44 -3.23 -22.46
C GLY A 254 -12.88 -3.70 -22.67
N THR A 255 -13.09 -4.96 -23.05
CA THR A 255 -14.38 -5.53 -23.44
C THR A 255 -14.71 -6.84 -22.69
N HIS A 256 -13.72 -7.71 -22.48
CA HIS A 256 -13.88 -9.13 -22.17
C HIS A 256 -13.28 -9.56 -20.82
N MET A 257 -13.67 -10.73 -20.31
CA MET A 257 -13.07 -11.35 -19.12
C MET A 257 -12.61 -12.80 -19.36
N TRP A 258 -11.59 -13.24 -18.62
CA TRP A 258 -11.12 -14.63 -18.59
C TRP A 258 -10.67 -15.03 -17.17
N PRO A 259 -10.79 -16.33 -16.80
CA PRO A 259 -11.49 -17.39 -17.53
C PRO A 259 -13.03 -17.26 -17.44
N TYR A 260 -13.76 -18.23 -17.99
CA TYR A 260 -15.25 -18.33 -17.98
C TYR A 260 -16.03 -17.23 -18.73
N GLY A 261 -15.38 -16.30 -19.45
CA GLY A 261 -16.06 -15.27 -20.24
C GLY A 261 -16.74 -15.76 -21.52
N VAL A 262 -16.29 -16.87 -22.11
CA VAL A 262 -16.81 -17.47 -23.35
C VAL A 262 -16.76 -16.50 -24.54
N ASN A 263 -15.61 -15.87 -24.74
CA ASN A 263 -15.39 -14.75 -25.67
C ASN A 263 -15.33 -15.15 -27.15
N GLY A 264 -15.79 -16.35 -27.48
CA GLY A 264 -15.94 -16.85 -28.83
C GLY A 264 -16.48 -18.28 -28.86
N ALA A 265 -17.09 -18.68 -29.98
CA ALA A 265 -17.70 -20.01 -30.15
C ALA A 265 -16.74 -21.21 -29.98
N HIS A 266 -15.42 -20.96 -29.96
CA HIS A 266 -14.37 -21.95 -29.71
C HIS A 266 -14.00 -22.09 -28.22
N GLU A 267 -14.35 -21.10 -27.38
CA GLU A 267 -14.24 -21.19 -25.91
C GLU A 267 -15.44 -21.94 -25.30
N ASP A 268 -16.58 -22.00 -26.01
CA ASP A 268 -17.77 -22.73 -25.58
C ASP A 268 -17.61 -24.25 -25.72
N ASN A 269 -17.22 -24.89 -24.62
CA ASN A 269 -17.09 -26.35 -24.50
C ASN A 269 -18.37 -27.08 -24.04
N GLY A 270 -19.49 -26.36 -23.83
CA GLY A 270 -20.76 -26.94 -23.42
C GLY A 270 -20.81 -27.58 -22.02
N THR A 271 -19.76 -27.43 -21.20
CA THR A 271 -19.71 -28.09 -19.88
C THR A 271 -20.49 -27.31 -18.81
N GLN A 272 -21.10 -28.04 -17.88
CA GLN A 272 -21.83 -27.42 -16.76
C GLN A 272 -20.93 -26.52 -15.90
N ILE A 273 -19.66 -26.87 -15.71
CA ILE A 273 -18.73 -26.03 -14.94
C ILE A 273 -18.42 -24.70 -15.64
N LEU A 274 -18.33 -24.67 -16.97
CA LEU A 274 -18.13 -23.43 -17.71
C LEU A 274 -19.30 -22.46 -17.47
N TYR A 275 -20.53 -22.95 -17.61
CA TYR A 275 -21.74 -22.15 -17.50
C TYR A 275 -22.07 -21.73 -16.06
N VAL A 276 -21.87 -22.63 -15.08
CA VAL A 276 -21.99 -22.30 -13.65
C VAL A 276 -20.90 -21.31 -13.22
N GLY A 277 -19.66 -21.51 -13.68
CA GLY A 277 -18.54 -20.60 -13.40
C GLY A 277 -18.76 -19.20 -13.95
N ASN A 278 -19.24 -19.08 -15.19
CA ASN A 278 -19.66 -17.81 -15.79
C ASN A 278 -20.70 -17.09 -14.92
N SER A 279 -21.77 -17.80 -14.55
CA SER A 279 -22.90 -17.22 -13.79
C SER A 279 -22.48 -16.79 -12.37
N LEU A 280 -21.67 -17.59 -11.69
CA LEU A 280 -21.14 -17.25 -10.36
C LEU A 280 -20.13 -16.10 -10.39
N LEU A 281 -19.38 -15.94 -11.48
CA LEU A 281 -18.48 -14.79 -11.67
C LEU A 281 -19.26 -13.52 -12.05
N ALA A 282 -20.36 -13.63 -12.81
CA ALA A 282 -21.27 -12.52 -13.07
C ALA A 282 -21.86 -11.94 -11.77
N GLU A 283 -22.34 -12.81 -10.87
CA GLU A 283 -22.76 -12.41 -9.51
C GLU A 283 -21.61 -11.72 -8.76
N ALA A 284 -20.43 -12.37 -8.71
CA ALA A 284 -19.30 -11.90 -7.91
C ALA A 284 -18.70 -10.56 -8.40
N LEU A 285 -18.75 -10.26 -9.71
CA LEU A 285 -18.45 -8.94 -10.25
C LEU A 285 -19.43 -7.88 -9.73
N GLY A 286 -20.71 -8.24 -9.63
CA GLY A 286 -21.75 -7.43 -9.00
C GLY A 286 -21.45 -7.14 -7.52
N GLU A 287 -21.04 -8.16 -6.76
CA GLU A 287 -20.64 -8.02 -5.35
C GLU A 287 -19.37 -7.15 -5.15
N ASP A 288 -18.49 -7.08 -6.16
CA ASP A 288 -17.27 -6.27 -6.14
C ASP A 288 -17.51 -4.79 -6.47
N GLY A 289 -18.68 -4.43 -7.04
CA GLY A 289 -19.03 -3.05 -7.37
C GLY A 289 -19.62 -2.81 -8.76
N LEU A 290 -19.64 -3.81 -9.65
CA LEU A 290 -20.14 -3.66 -11.01
C LEU A 290 -21.67 -3.64 -11.01
N ALA A 291 -22.28 -2.46 -11.15
CA ALA A 291 -23.74 -2.32 -11.19
C ALA A 291 -24.34 -3.18 -12.34
N PRO A 292 -25.25 -4.13 -12.05
CA PRO A 292 -25.76 -5.04 -13.08
C PRO A 292 -26.89 -4.44 -13.93
N THR A 293 -27.50 -3.34 -13.50
CA THR A 293 -28.54 -2.62 -14.26
C THR A 293 -28.48 -1.11 -14.02
N ASN A 294 -29.04 -0.33 -14.95
CA ASN A 294 -29.21 1.14 -14.82
C ASN A 294 -30.08 1.58 -13.63
N GLY A 295 -30.74 0.67 -12.91
CA GLY A 295 -31.61 0.98 -11.75
C GLY A 295 -31.10 0.43 -10.42
N GLN A 296 -29.88 -0.12 -10.39
CA GLN A 296 -29.28 -0.74 -9.22
C GLN A 296 -27.87 -0.20 -8.97
N PHE A 297 -27.48 -0.22 -7.70
CA PHE A 297 -26.07 -0.18 -7.30
C PHE A 297 -25.46 -1.60 -7.41
N ALA A 298 -24.24 -1.80 -6.89
CA ALA A 298 -23.61 -3.10 -6.74
C ALA A 298 -24.51 -4.14 -6.02
N THR A 299 -24.31 -5.43 -6.33
CA THR A 299 -25.12 -6.54 -5.79
C THR A 299 -24.82 -6.77 -4.30
N PRO A 300 -25.82 -6.64 -3.40
CA PRO A 300 -25.64 -6.90 -1.97
C PRO A 300 -25.46 -8.41 -1.72
N ALA A 301 -24.56 -8.79 -0.81
CA ALA A 301 -24.21 -10.20 -0.59
C ALA A 301 -23.64 -10.53 0.81
N TYR A 302 -23.56 -11.83 1.09
CA TYR A 302 -22.83 -12.36 2.24
C TYR A 302 -21.30 -12.28 2.02
N VAL A 303 -20.75 -11.09 2.23
CA VAL A 303 -19.33 -10.75 2.14
C VAL A 303 -18.58 -10.77 3.47
N PHE A 304 -19.29 -10.70 4.59
CA PHE A 304 -18.73 -10.69 5.95
C PHE A 304 -19.28 -11.88 6.74
N GLU A 305 -18.40 -12.80 7.12
CA GLU A 305 -18.73 -14.08 7.77
C GLU A 305 -19.07 -13.89 9.26
N GLN A 306 -20.23 -13.28 9.54
CA GLN A 306 -20.66 -12.95 10.90
C GLN A 306 -21.24 -14.16 11.68
N ASP A 307 -20.91 -14.20 12.97
CA ASP A 307 -21.53 -15.04 13.99
C ASP A 307 -22.55 -14.22 14.79
N ASP A 308 -23.79 -14.70 14.87
CA ASP A 308 -24.92 -13.98 15.45
C ASP A 308 -24.81 -13.80 16.98
N GLN A 309 -23.85 -14.49 17.63
CA GLN A 309 -23.54 -14.37 19.07
C GLN A 309 -22.31 -13.50 19.35
N GLN A 310 -21.54 -13.13 18.32
CA GLN A 310 -20.27 -12.42 18.47
C GLN A 310 -20.47 -10.90 18.54
N LYS A 311 -19.80 -10.26 19.51
CA LYS A 311 -19.65 -8.80 19.55
C LYS A 311 -18.56 -8.37 18.56
N TYR A 312 -18.89 -7.39 17.72
CA TYR A 312 -17.96 -6.78 16.77
C TYR A 312 -17.61 -5.34 17.14
N TYR A 313 -16.38 -4.96 16.78
CA TYR A 313 -15.77 -3.67 17.02
C TYR A 313 -15.38 -3.07 15.67
N LEU A 314 -15.74 -1.79 15.46
CA LEU A 314 -15.52 -1.11 14.19
C LEU A 314 -14.39 -0.08 14.33
N LYS A 315 -13.38 -0.20 13.47
CA LYS A 315 -12.23 0.71 13.37
C LYS A 315 -12.19 1.32 11.96
N ASN A 316 -11.85 2.60 11.81
CA ASN A 316 -11.73 3.23 10.50
C ASN A 316 -10.31 3.03 9.94
N GLU A 317 -10.22 2.72 8.65
CA GLU A 317 -8.95 2.46 7.97
C GLU A 317 -8.06 3.70 7.88
N GLY A 318 -8.64 4.86 7.51
CA GLY A 318 -7.88 6.11 7.31
C GLY A 318 -7.63 6.92 8.59
N TYR A 319 -8.30 6.59 9.70
CA TYR A 319 -8.26 7.40 10.92
C TYR A 319 -8.33 6.56 12.21
N GLY A 320 -7.23 6.56 12.97
CA GLY A 320 -7.18 6.03 14.34
C GLY A 320 -7.18 4.51 14.44
N LEU A 321 -6.73 3.79 13.39
CA LEU A 321 -6.74 2.34 13.30
C LEU A 321 -6.13 1.63 14.54
N GLY A 322 -5.06 2.22 15.10
CA GLY A 322 -4.34 1.67 16.25
C GLY A 322 -4.99 1.89 17.63
N SER A 323 -5.99 2.77 17.79
CA SER A 323 -6.57 3.01 19.13
C SER A 323 -8.04 3.48 19.17
N LYS A 324 -8.71 3.68 18.02
CA LYS A 324 -10.04 4.29 17.96
C LYS A 324 -11.14 3.36 17.48
N PHE A 325 -12.27 3.43 18.18
CA PHE A 325 -13.43 2.55 18.03
C PHE A 325 -14.70 3.36 17.75
N LEU A 326 -15.59 2.83 16.90
CA LEU A 326 -16.89 3.42 16.62
C LEU A 326 -17.83 3.29 17.83
N ARG A 327 -18.11 4.42 18.46
CA ARG A 327 -18.90 4.57 19.67
C ARG A 327 -20.24 5.25 19.39
N VAL A 328 -21.28 4.88 20.14
CA VAL A 328 -22.53 5.65 20.24
C VAL A 328 -22.51 6.63 21.44
N ASP A 329 -22.94 7.87 21.21
CA ASP A 329 -23.15 8.87 22.27
C ASP A 329 -24.55 8.75 22.94
N LYS A 330 -24.78 9.50 24.02
CA LYS A 330 -26.08 9.49 24.73
C LYS A 330 -27.27 9.99 23.88
N SER A 331 -27.00 10.75 22.82
CA SER A 331 -28.00 11.26 21.87
C SER A 331 -28.26 10.30 20.71
N GLY A 332 -27.50 9.21 20.62
CA GLY A 332 -27.51 8.24 19.54
C GLY A 332 -26.63 8.60 18.34
N ASN A 333 -25.85 9.69 18.38
CA ASN A 333 -24.88 10.00 17.33
C ASN A 333 -23.66 9.08 17.41
N LEU A 334 -22.87 9.04 16.35
CA LEU A 334 -21.67 8.21 16.27
C LEU A 334 -20.41 9.06 16.36
N GLN A 335 -19.43 8.56 17.11
CA GLN A 335 -18.09 9.13 17.25
C GLN A 335 -17.06 8.01 17.12
N TRP A 336 -15.91 8.28 16.51
CA TRP A 336 -14.77 7.35 16.55
C TRP A 336 -13.79 7.86 17.62
N MET A 337 -13.63 7.09 18.70
CA MET A 337 -13.02 7.55 19.95
C MET A 337 -11.86 6.67 20.41
N ALA A 338 -10.82 7.30 20.95
CA ALA A 338 -9.64 6.61 21.49
C ALA A 338 -9.96 5.95 22.82
N MET A 339 -9.45 4.74 23.01
CA MET A 339 -9.49 3.97 24.25
C MET A 339 -8.49 2.80 24.18
N SER A 340 -8.15 2.21 25.34
CA SER A 340 -7.42 0.94 25.38
C SER A 340 -8.30 -0.22 24.89
N ASP A 341 -7.69 -1.36 24.55
CA ASP A 341 -8.44 -2.57 24.17
C ASP A 341 -9.20 -3.15 25.38
N GLU A 342 -8.64 -3.01 26.58
CA GLU A 342 -9.27 -3.37 27.86
C GLU A 342 -10.52 -2.54 28.14
N ASP A 343 -10.46 -1.22 27.89
CA ASP A 343 -11.64 -0.33 27.97
C ASP A 343 -12.65 -0.65 26.86
N ALA A 344 -12.20 -0.90 25.63
CA ALA A 344 -13.09 -1.21 24.51
C ALA A 344 -13.91 -2.49 24.76
N THR A 345 -13.26 -3.55 25.24
CA THR A 345 -13.90 -4.85 25.48
C THR A 345 -14.88 -4.85 26.65
N THR A 346 -14.74 -3.91 27.59
CA THR A 346 -15.67 -3.72 28.72
C THR A 346 -16.75 -2.65 28.46
N ASN A 347 -16.66 -1.92 27.34
CA ASN A 347 -17.54 -0.80 27.00
C ASN A 347 -18.51 -1.14 25.86
N ASP A 348 -19.71 -1.60 26.23
CA ASP A 348 -20.77 -1.94 25.27
C ASP A 348 -21.24 -0.77 24.38
N SER A 349 -20.82 0.48 24.61
CA SER A 349 -21.09 1.60 23.70
C SER A 349 -20.21 1.61 22.44
N VAL A 350 -19.15 0.78 22.37
CA VAL A 350 -18.36 0.52 21.15
C VAL A 350 -18.57 -0.87 20.54
N ALA A 351 -19.32 -1.75 21.22
CA ALA A 351 -19.64 -3.09 20.72
C ALA A 351 -20.93 -3.10 19.88
N TRP A 352 -20.94 -3.94 18.84
CA TRP A 352 -22.02 -4.06 17.87
C TRP A 352 -22.36 -5.53 17.62
N ASN A 353 -23.63 -5.88 17.70
CA ASN A 353 -24.15 -7.15 17.17
C ASN A 353 -24.50 -6.92 15.70
N ILE A 354 -24.05 -7.80 14.81
CA ILE A 354 -24.25 -7.67 13.36
C ILE A 354 -25.09 -8.84 12.90
N THR A 355 -26.19 -8.58 12.20
CA THR A 355 -27.09 -9.61 11.64
C THR A 355 -27.17 -9.46 10.13
N PHE A 356 -27.29 -10.57 9.41
CA PHE A 356 -27.48 -10.61 7.96
C PHE A 356 -28.89 -11.10 7.61
N ASP A 357 -29.55 -10.45 6.67
CA ASP A 357 -30.87 -10.83 6.14
C ASP A 357 -30.72 -11.51 4.76
N PRO A 358 -30.85 -12.85 4.66
CA PRO A 358 -30.69 -13.56 3.40
C PRO A 358 -31.68 -13.19 2.30
N ALA A 359 -32.84 -12.61 2.64
CA ALA A 359 -33.86 -12.25 1.65
C ALA A 359 -33.56 -10.92 0.95
N THR A 360 -32.81 -10.03 1.60
CA THR A 360 -32.37 -8.76 1.00
C THR A 360 -30.87 -8.69 0.73
N CYS A 361 -30.08 -9.57 1.35
CA CYS A 361 -28.62 -9.56 1.40
C CYS A 361 -27.99 -8.32 2.07
N TYR A 362 -28.74 -7.61 2.91
CA TYR A 362 -28.24 -6.49 3.70
C TYR A 362 -27.89 -6.90 5.14
N TYR A 363 -27.00 -6.12 5.76
CA TYR A 363 -26.65 -6.23 7.18
C TYR A 363 -27.40 -5.18 8.00
N SER A 364 -27.64 -5.50 9.26
CA SER A 364 -28.07 -4.54 10.28
C SER A 364 -27.13 -4.62 11.48
N LEU A 365 -26.79 -3.46 12.05
CA LEU A 365 -25.87 -3.33 13.17
C LEU A 365 -26.63 -2.77 14.35
N LYS A 366 -26.62 -3.48 15.49
CA LYS A 366 -27.28 -3.08 16.73
C LYS A 366 -26.22 -2.81 17.78
N ASN A 367 -26.15 -1.58 18.30
CA ASN A 367 -25.21 -1.29 19.39
C ASN A 367 -25.64 -2.02 20.67
N VAL A 368 -24.68 -2.63 21.37
CA VAL A 368 -24.95 -3.49 22.54
C VAL A 368 -25.48 -2.67 23.72
N ALA A 369 -24.84 -1.56 24.10
CA ALA A 369 -25.25 -0.78 25.27
C ALA A 369 -26.62 -0.11 25.15
N THR A 370 -27.00 0.32 23.95
CA THR A 370 -28.23 1.09 23.73
C THR A 370 -29.38 0.25 23.19
N GLY A 371 -29.10 -0.94 22.64
CA GLY A 371 -30.09 -1.74 21.91
C GLY A 371 -30.62 -1.09 20.62
N LYS A 372 -30.02 0.03 20.17
CA LYS A 372 -30.46 0.80 19.00
C LYS A 372 -29.74 0.34 17.75
N TYR A 373 -30.44 0.36 16.63
CA TYR A 373 -29.88 0.01 15.32
C TYR A 373 -29.19 1.19 14.68
N LEU A 374 -28.14 0.94 13.93
CA LEU A 374 -27.60 1.88 12.95
C LEU A 374 -28.71 2.19 11.92
N SER A 375 -28.91 3.47 11.62
CA SER A 375 -29.99 3.99 10.79
C SER A 375 -29.49 5.12 9.92
N TYR A 376 -29.79 5.06 8.62
CA TYR A 376 -29.65 6.19 7.71
C TYR A 376 -30.77 7.22 7.92
N ASN A 377 -30.37 8.48 7.99
CA ASN A 377 -31.24 9.64 8.14
C ASN A 377 -31.15 10.57 6.93
N SER A 378 -29.93 10.93 6.53
CA SER A 378 -29.64 11.87 5.43
C SER A 378 -28.17 11.77 5.03
N THR A 379 -27.78 12.45 3.95
CA THR A 379 -26.37 12.80 3.72
C THR A 379 -25.91 13.87 4.71
N GLY A 380 -24.60 13.96 5.00
CA GLY A 380 -24.01 14.95 5.90
C GLY A 380 -23.72 14.45 7.32
N THR A 381 -23.26 15.35 8.20
CA THR A 381 -22.88 15.07 9.59
C THR A 381 -24.02 14.41 10.37
N ASN A 382 -23.73 13.34 11.12
CA ASN A 382 -24.73 12.49 11.80
C ASN A 382 -25.82 11.92 10.86
N GLY A 383 -25.53 11.88 9.56
CA GLY A 383 -26.43 11.37 8.51
C GLY A 383 -26.69 9.87 8.60
N ILE A 384 -25.75 9.13 9.21
CA ILE A 384 -25.95 7.79 9.76
C ILE A 384 -25.76 7.91 11.27
N LYS A 385 -26.70 7.39 12.05
CA LYS A 385 -26.70 7.42 13.52
C LYS A 385 -27.44 6.21 14.08
N THR A 386 -27.56 6.08 15.40
CA THR A 386 -28.41 5.03 15.99
C THR A 386 -29.85 5.51 16.20
N LYS A 387 -30.81 4.59 16.06
CA LYS A 387 -32.23 4.80 16.32
C LYS A 387 -32.85 3.55 16.95
N GLU A 388 -33.81 3.77 17.84
CA GLU A 388 -34.70 2.71 18.30
C GLU A 388 -35.77 2.44 17.24
N VAL A 389 -35.94 1.18 16.87
CA VAL A 389 -36.95 0.72 15.92
C VAL A 389 -37.56 -0.60 16.41
N THR A 390 -38.86 -0.78 16.16
CA THR A 390 -39.59 -2.01 16.45
C THR A 390 -39.44 -3.05 15.34
N GLU A 391 -39.29 -2.57 14.10
CA GLU A 391 -39.08 -3.38 12.90
C GLU A 391 -38.01 -2.72 12.02
N LEU A 392 -37.21 -3.51 11.31
CA LEU A 392 -36.15 -3.02 10.44
C LEU A 392 -36.72 -2.52 9.12
N THR A 393 -36.37 -1.29 8.73
CA THR A 393 -36.70 -0.75 7.41
C THR A 393 -35.46 -0.69 6.53
N ASN A 394 -35.59 -0.23 5.29
CA ASN A 394 -34.44 0.01 4.41
C ASN A 394 -33.44 1.02 4.99
N ARG A 395 -33.81 1.84 5.99
CA ARG A 395 -32.89 2.75 6.69
C ARG A 395 -31.91 2.03 7.62
N GLU A 396 -32.29 0.86 8.14
CA GLU A 396 -31.49 0.04 9.06
C GLU A 396 -30.73 -1.10 8.34
N ARG A 397 -30.86 -1.16 7.01
CA ARG A 397 -30.21 -2.12 6.12
C ARG A 397 -29.02 -1.45 5.43
N PHE A 398 -27.83 -2.03 5.62
CA PHE A 398 -26.56 -1.56 5.07
C PHE A 398 -25.93 -2.60 4.16
N HIS A 399 -25.55 -2.18 2.96
CA HIS A 399 -24.70 -2.96 2.07
C HIS A 399 -23.27 -2.83 2.59
N PHE A 400 -22.63 -3.95 2.93
CA PHE A 400 -21.19 -4.01 3.12
C PHE A 400 -20.54 -4.29 1.77
N LEU A 401 -19.90 -3.29 1.18
CA LEU A 401 -19.10 -3.47 -0.03
C LEU A 401 -17.64 -3.69 0.40
N PRO A 402 -16.98 -4.81 0.04
CA PRO A 402 -15.62 -5.10 0.49
C PRO A 402 -14.59 -4.32 -0.31
N SER A 403 -13.52 -3.87 0.34
CA SER A 403 -12.36 -3.27 -0.32
C SER A 403 -11.35 -4.32 -0.78
N SER A 404 -10.66 -4.02 -1.88
CA SER A 404 -9.44 -4.71 -2.34
C SER A 404 -8.17 -4.25 -1.61
N VAL A 405 -8.26 -3.18 -0.81
CA VAL A 405 -7.15 -2.68 0.02
C VAL A 405 -6.95 -3.61 1.21
N GLU A 406 -5.86 -4.37 1.17
CA GLU A 406 -5.31 -5.08 2.32
C GLU A 406 -4.69 -4.07 3.30
N VAL A 407 -5.04 -4.20 4.59
CA VAL A 407 -4.68 -3.22 5.63
C VAL A 407 -3.61 -3.78 6.55
N GLU A 408 -3.90 -4.91 7.21
CA GLU A 408 -2.99 -5.55 8.15
C GLU A 408 -3.35 -7.04 8.27
N LYS A 409 -2.39 -7.87 8.66
CA LYS A 409 -2.61 -9.29 8.96
C LYS A 409 -3.04 -9.46 10.42
N VAL A 410 -4.21 -10.07 10.62
CA VAL A 410 -4.84 -10.24 11.94
C VAL A 410 -5.50 -11.61 12.02
N GLY A 411 -5.26 -12.38 13.07
CA GLY A 411 -5.74 -13.76 13.21
C GLY A 411 -5.17 -14.70 12.14
N GLY A 412 -4.01 -14.36 11.56
CA GLY A 412 -3.38 -15.11 10.48
C GLY A 412 -3.88 -14.80 9.05
N GLU A 413 -4.92 -13.97 8.90
CA GLU A 413 -5.54 -13.62 7.60
C GLU A 413 -5.41 -12.10 7.33
N MET A 414 -5.24 -11.68 6.07
CA MET A 414 -5.22 -10.25 5.71
C MET A 414 -6.61 -9.65 5.87
N ARG A 415 -6.71 -8.50 6.54
CA ARG A 415 -7.97 -7.77 6.71
C ARG A 415 -8.10 -6.65 5.71
N THR A 416 -9.32 -6.45 5.22
CA THR A 416 -9.70 -5.33 4.35
C THR A 416 -10.84 -4.55 5.01
N GLY A 417 -10.94 -3.26 4.70
CA GLY A 417 -12.08 -2.44 5.15
C GLY A 417 -13.33 -2.66 4.28
N TYR A 418 -14.50 -2.43 4.86
CA TYR A 418 -15.78 -2.42 4.16
C TYR A 418 -16.34 -1.00 4.08
N TRP A 419 -16.93 -0.62 2.94
CA TRP A 419 -17.87 0.50 2.92
C TRP A 419 -19.20 0.05 3.52
N ILE A 420 -19.58 0.65 4.63
CA ILE A 420 -20.89 0.44 5.27
C ILE A 420 -21.85 1.46 4.68
N ALA A 421 -22.62 1.04 3.67
CA ALA A 421 -23.39 1.95 2.81
C ALA A 421 -24.91 1.73 2.94
N HIS A 422 -25.66 2.82 3.12
CA HIS A 422 -27.08 2.82 2.80
C HIS A 422 -27.25 3.04 1.30
N VAL A 423 -27.92 2.12 0.61
CA VAL A 423 -28.14 2.18 -0.84
C VAL A 423 -29.54 2.70 -1.13
N GLN A 424 -29.64 3.73 -1.97
CA GLN A 424 -30.91 4.24 -2.49
C GLN A 424 -30.77 4.51 -3.98
N ASN A 425 -31.61 3.86 -4.80
CA ASN A 425 -31.47 3.82 -6.25
C ASN A 425 -30.06 3.30 -6.63
N ASN A 426 -29.29 4.08 -7.40
CA ASN A 426 -27.91 3.76 -7.79
C ASN A 426 -26.85 4.39 -6.87
N SER A 427 -27.27 5.09 -5.81
CA SER A 427 -26.38 5.84 -4.92
C SER A 427 -26.10 5.06 -3.63
N ALA A 428 -24.83 5.01 -3.25
CA ALA A 428 -24.37 4.43 -1.99
C ALA A 428 -23.88 5.54 -1.04
N TYR A 429 -24.54 5.68 0.11
CA TYR A 429 -24.22 6.67 1.15
C TYR A 429 -23.48 5.99 2.31
N CYS A 430 -22.17 6.17 2.36
CA CYS A 430 -21.25 5.46 3.24
C CYS A 430 -21.09 6.16 4.60
N LEU A 431 -21.04 5.36 5.68
CA LEU A 431 -20.53 5.81 6.97
C LEU A 431 -19.07 6.27 6.80
N THR A 432 -18.79 7.53 7.12
CA THR A 432 -17.51 8.18 6.85
C THR A 432 -16.98 8.84 8.13
N ALA A 433 -15.75 8.56 8.51
CA ALA A 433 -15.08 9.21 9.64
C ALA A 433 -14.60 10.62 9.26
N GLN A 434 -14.67 11.56 10.21
CA GLN A 434 -14.16 12.93 10.06
C GLN A 434 -13.08 13.20 11.10
N LYS A 435 -12.02 13.94 10.73
CA LYS A 435 -10.87 14.32 11.61
C LYS A 435 -11.24 14.89 13.00
N THR A 436 -12.47 15.35 13.19
CA THR A 436 -13.04 15.89 14.43
C THR A 436 -13.64 14.83 15.37
N ASN A 437 -13.26 13.56 15.24
CA ASN A 437 -13.85 12.39 15.94
C ASN A 437 -15.35 12.13 15.66
N ALA A 438 -16.00 12.95 14.81
CA ALA A 438 -17.38 12.77 14.39
C ALA A 438 -17.49 11.87 13.14
N THR A 439 -18.72 11.49 12.79
CA THR A 439 -19.02 10.80 11.52
C THR A 439 -19.97 11.62 10.64
N THR A 440 -19.90 11.34 9.34
CA THR A 440 -20.79 11.87 8.31
C THR A 440 -21.28 10.74 7.41
N SER A 441 -22.39 10.96 6.72
CA SER A 441 -22.80 10.15 5.59
C SER A 441 -22.40 10.85 4.30
N ALA A 442 -21.67 10.19 3.42
CA ALA A 442 -21.18 10.76 2.16
C ALA A 442 -21.34 9.77 1.01
N ASN A 443 -21.42 10.26 -0.24
CA ASN A 443 -21.41 9.39 -1.42
C ASN A 443 -20.15 8.52 -1.42
N LEU A 444 -20.29 7.27 -1.87
CA LEU A 444 -19.18 6.33 -2.06
C LEU A 444 -18.08 6.96 -2.92
N LYS A 445 -16.86 6.93 -2.39
CA LYS A 445 -15.60 7.19 -3.10
C LYS A 445 -14.95 5.84 -3.35
N PHE A 446 -14.79 5.51 -4.62
CA PHE A 446 -14.32 4.20 -5.04
C PHE A 446 -12.86 4.31 -5.48
N SER A 447 -11.96 4.47 -4.51
CA SER A 447 -10.54 4.78 -4.70
C SER A 447 -9.66 4.36 -3.52
N GLN A 448 -8.35 4.26 -3.75
CA GLN A 448 -7.34 3.99 -2.72
C GLN A 448 -7.43 4.99 -1.56
N GLU A 449 -7.61 6.28 -1.85
CA GLU A 449 -7.65 7.36 -0.84
C GLU A 449 -8.91 7.37 0.05
N ALA A 450 -9.91 6.52 -0.21
CA ALA A 450 -11.18 6.50 0.52
C ALA A 450 -11.13 5.77 1.88
N GLY A 451 -9.98 5.74 2.55
CA GLY A 451 -9.82 5.14 3.88
C GLY A 451 -10.73 5.77 4.94
N ASP A 452 -11.16 7.02 4.72
CA ASP A 452 -12.15 7.72 5.54
C ASP A 452 -13.55 7.08 5.51
N GLN A 453 -13.86 6.26 4.51
CA GLN A 453 -15.15 5.57 4.36
C GLN A 453 -15.10 4.07 4.64
N ARG A 454 -13.89 3.50 4.79
CA ARG A 454 -13.69 2.06 4.98
C ARG A 454 -13.54 1.70 6.46
N TRP A 455 -14.29 0.69 6.88
CA TRP A 455 -14.34 0.24 8.27
C TRP A 455 -13.94 -1.23 8.35
N LEU A 456 -12.95 -1.53 9.17
CA LEU A 456 -12.65 -2.89 9.58
C LEU A 456 -13.67 -3.30 10.63
N ILE A 457 -14.18 -4.52 10.50
CA ILE A 457 -15.16 -5.12 11.41
C ILE A 457 -14.48 -6.33 12.04
N LEU A 458 -14.24 -6.26 13.35
CA LEU A 458 -13.28 -7.11 14.05
C LEU A 458 -13.92 -7.72 15.30
N THR A 459 -13.52 -8.93 15.67
CA THR A 459 -13.75 -9.47 17.03
C THR A 459 -12.90 -8.72 18.07
N ALA A 460 -13.10 -9.01 19.35
CA ALA A 460 -12.31 -8.41 20.44
C ALA A 460 -10.80 -8.69 20.27
N ASP A 461 -10.45 -9.95 20.03
CA ASP A 461 -9.05 -10.39 19.90
C ASP A 461 -8.39 -9.80 18.64
N GLU A 462 -9.11 -9.78 17.53
CA GLU A 462 -8.65 -9.16 16.27
C GLU A 462 -8.44 -7.64 16.42
N ALA A 463 -9.35 -6.94 17.12
CA ALA A 463 -9.22 -5.51 17.36
C ALA A 463 -7.98 -5.17 18.21
N LYS A 464 -7.67 -6.03 19.19
CA LYS A 464 -6.52 -5.94 20.08
C LYS A 464 -5.20 -6.26 19.38
N GLU A 465 -5.12 -7.36 18.63
CA GLU A 465 -3.94 -7.68 17.81
C GLU A 465 -3.62 -6.54 16.84
N LEU A 466 -4.64 -5.97 16.18
CA LEU A 466 -4.48 -4.80 15.32
C LEU A 466 -4.02 -3.54 16.06
N SER A 467 -4.58 -3.24 17.24
CA SER A 467 -4.13 -2.13 18.09
C SER A 467 -2.64 -2.28 18.42
N GLN A 468 -2.24 -3.46 18.87
CA GLN A 468 -0.88 -3.75 19.31
C GLN A 468 0.14 -3.68 18.16
N ASN A 469 -0.17 -4.29 17.00
CA ASN A 469 0.71 -4.23 15.83
C ASN A 469 1.00 -2.77 15.42
N TYR A 470 -0.06 -1.96 15.28
CA TYR A 470 0.07 -0.56 14.88
C TYR A 470 0.77 0.29 15.96
N ARG A 471 0.39 0.11 17.24
CA ARG A 471 0.99 0.81 18.38
C ARG A 471 2.48 0.53 18.53
N ASN A 472 2.92 -0.70 18.28
CA ASN A 472 4.34 -1.08 18.34
C ASN A 472 5.13 -0.41 17.21
N GLY A 473 4.62 -0.40 15.97
CA GLY A 473 5.27 0.31 14.86
C GLY A 473 5.47 1.80 15.14
N VAL A 474 4.44 2.50 15.64
CA VAL A 474 4.57 3.93 15.99
C VAL A 474 5.51 4.15 17.20
N ALA A 475 5.55 3.22 18.16
CA ALA A 475 6.48 3.27 19.29
C ALA A 475 7.94 3.12 18.83
N ASP A 476 8.22 2.19 17.92
CA ASP A 476 9.56 1.99 17.35
C ASP A 476 10.02 3.24 16.57
N GLU A 477 9.13 3.86 15.78
CA GLU A 477 9.40 5.14 15.11
C GLU A 477 9.66 6.29 16.09
N LEU A 478 8.90 6.38 17.19
CA LEU A 478 9.11 7.39 18.23
C LEU A 478 10.44 7.18 18.95
N ASN A 479 10.78 5.94 19.33
CA ASN A 479 12.06 5.60 19.93
C ASN A 479 13.24 5.96 19.00
N ALA A 480 13.15 5.63 17.71
CA ALA A 480 14.15 5.99 16.71
C ALA A 480 14.26 7.51 16.46
N GLN A 481 13.21 8.29 16.76
CA GLN A 481 13.29 9.75 16.80
C GLN A 481 13.94 10.25 18.09
N ILE A 482 13.57 9.70 19.25
CA ILE A 482 14.14 10.01 20.57
C ILE A 482 15.66 9.85 20.53
N GLU A 483 16.19 8.72 20.05
CA GLU A 483 17.64 8.46 19.93
C GLU A 483 18.36 9.55 19.11
N LYS A 484 17.79 9.95 17.96
CA LYS A 484 18.37 10.98 17.08
C LYS A 484 18.40 12.36 17.72
N VAL A 485 17.39 12.70 18.51
CA VAL A 485 17.27 14.05 19.10
C VAL A 485 17.95 14.15 20.46
N GLU A 486 18.06 13.05 21.21
CA GLU A 486 18.84 12.96 22.45
C GLU A 486 20.34 13.19 22.18
N ALA A 487 20.83 12.77 21.02
CA ALA A 487 22.20 13.08 20.56
C ALA A 487 22.50 14.58 20.45
N LEU A 488 21.49 15.46 20.36
CA LEU A 488 21.69 16.92 20.35
C LEU A 488 22.22 17.44 21.69
N LEU A 489 21.86 16.83 22.82
CA LEU A 489 22.36 17.22 24.15
C LEU A 489 23.87 16.95 24.30
N ALA A 490 24.42 15.99 23.54
CA ALA A 490 25.85 15.65 23.56
C ALA A 490 26.74 16.60 22.72
N VAL A 491 26.14 17.52 21.95
CA VAL A 491 26.87 18.54 21.18
C VAL A 491 27.49 19.56 22.14
N PRO A 492 28.77 19.96 22.03
CA PRO A 492 29.33 21.00 22.88
C PRO A 492 28.66 22.36 22.64
N HIS A 493 27.93 22.86 23.64
CA HIS A 493 27.09 24.05 23.50
C HIS A 493 26.98 24.88 24.79
N GLN A 494 26.36 26.06 24.65
CA GLN A 494 26.00 26.96 25.74
C GLN A 494 24.50 27.24 25.69
N GLU A 495 23.84 27.17 26.85
CA GLU A 495 22.49 27.71 27.04
C GLU A 495 22.46 29.24 26.85
N THR A 496 21.64 29.70 25.90
CA THR A 496 21.28 31.12 25.72
C THR A 496 19.93 31.47 26.35
N VAL A 497 19.19 30.44 26.79
CA VAL A 497 18.01 30.49 27.66
C VAL A 497 18.28 29.50 28.79
N GLU A 498 18.29 29.99 30.03
CA GLU A 498 18.58 29.19 31.23
C GLU A 498 17.59 28.02 31.40
N GLY A 499 18.12 26.81 31.59
CA GLY A 499 17.33 25.59 31.76
C GLY A 499 16.75 24.99 30.46
N ALA A 500 17.31 25.35 29.30
CA ALA A 500 16.94 24.76 28.02
C ALA A 500 17.19 23.23 27.97
N ASP A 501 18.33 22.78 28.53
CA ASP A 501 18.75 21.37 28.53
C ASP A 501 17.81 20.56 29.41
N ALA A 502 17.67 20.97 30.68
CA ALA A 502 16.79 20.32 31.66
C ALA A 502 15.31 20.29 31.21
N THR A 503 14.85 21.33 30.50
CA THR A 503 13.50 21.32 29.90
C THR A 503 13.38 20.28 28.79
N PHE A 504 14.42 20.14 27.96
CA PHE A 504 14.41 19.17 26.85
C PHE A 504 14.59 17.73 27.34
N GLU A 505 15.46 17.48 28.32
CA GLU A 505 15.59 16.19 29.03
C GLU A 505 14.26 15.74 29.65
N GLY A 506 13.52 16.67 30.28
CA GLY A 506 12.18 16.41 30.81
C GLY A 506 11.21 15.93 29.72
N VAL A 507 11.17 16.59 28.57
CA VAL A 507 10.36 16.15 27.42
C VAL A 507 10.82 14.77 26.92
N LEU A 508 12.14 14.50 26.84
CA LEU A 508 12.63 13.18 26.42
C LEU A 508 12.20 12.08 27.39
N ALA A 509 12.17 12.34 28.70
CA ALA A 509 11.66 11.40 29.70
C ALA A 509 10.15 11.13 29.51
N GLU A 510 9.33 12.18 29.33
CA GLU A 510 7.89 12.06 29.04
C GLU A 510 7.64 11.23 27.77
N MET A 511 8.39 11.47 26.69
CA MET A 511 8.23 10.73 25.44
C MET A 511 8.68 9.26 25.55
N LYS A 512 9.72 8.97 26.36
CA LYS A 512 10.16 7.60 26.66
C LYS A 512 9.14 6.82 27.50
N GLU A 513 8.49 7.46 28.47
CA GLU A 513 7.41 6.85 29.25
C GLU A 513 6.16 6.60 28.38
N LEU A 514 5.79 7.57 27.54
CA LEU A 514 4.67 7.42 26.62
C LEU A 514 4.95 6.32 25.59
N ALA A 515 6.17 6.22 25.04
CA ALA A 515 6.55 5.12 24.15
C ALA A 515 6.38 3.71 24.77
N GLN A 516 6.33 3.59 26.11
CA GLN A 516 6.05 2.34 26.82
C GLN A 516 4.56 2.11 27.13
N THR A 517 3.79 3.18 27.38
CA THR A 517 2.44 3.09 27.97
C THR A 517 1.31 3.64 27.09
N GLY A 518 1.60 4.60 26.22
CA GLY A 518 0.61 5.35 25.44
C GLY A 518 -0.03 4.56 24.29
N LEU A 519 -1.20 5.03 23.88
CA LEU A 519 -1.97 4.56 22.72
C LEU A 519 -1.39 5.10 21.41
N ALA A 520 -1.61 4.39 20.29
CA ALA A 520 -1.04 4.76 18.98
C ALA A 520 -1.26 6.24 18.58
N ASP A 521 -2.48 6.76 18.70
CA ASP A 521 -2.79 8.17 18.39
C ASP A 521 -2.05 9.17 19.30
N GLU A 522 -1.72 8.78 20.54
CA GLU A 522 -0.92 9.60 21.47
C GLU A 522 0.56 9.58 21.07
N LEU A 523 1.07 8.43 20.61
CA LEU A 523 2.43 8.30 20.08
C LEU A 523 2.64 9.10 18.78
N GLU A 524 1.64 9.14 17.89
CA GLU A 524 1.68 10.00 16.70
C GLU A 524 1.70 11.50 17.04
N GLN A 525 0.94 11.89 18.07
CA GLN A 525 0.98 13.26 18.58
C GLN A 525 2.34 13.56 19.23
N ALA A 526 2.90 12.62 20.00
CA ALA A 526 4.22 12.73 20.61
C ALA A 526 5.36 12.89 19.60
N LYS A 527 5.35 12.16 18.47
CA LYS A 527 6.28 12.39 17.34
C LYS A 527 6.25 13.87 16.90
N THR A 528 5.06 14.46 16.81
CA THR A 528 4.89 15.87 16.42
C THR A 528 5.37 16.84 17.50
N ASP A 529 5.04 16.60 18.77
CA ASP A 529 5.43 17.48 19.88
C ASP A 529 6.93 17.38 20.21
N LEU A 530 7.57 16.22 20.02
CA LEU A 530 9.02 16.05 20.11
C LEU A 530 9.76 16.95 19.10
N LEU A 531 9.35 16.95 17.83
CA LEU A 531 9.95 17.82 16.81
C LEU A 531 9.72 19.33 17.07
N LYS A 532 8.68 19.67 17.83
CA LYS A 532 8.40 21.05 18.30
C LYS A 532 9.24 21.40 19.53
N ALA A 533 9.49 20.45 20.42
CA ALA A 533 10.42 20.59 21.55
C ALA A 533 11.85 20.79 21.04
N VAL A 534 12.32 19.98 20.09
CA VAL A 534 13.61 20.15 19.40
C VAL A 534 13.80 21.57 18.86
N LYS A 535 12.81 22.11 18.13
CA LYS A 535 12.86 23.48 17.57
C LYS A 535 12.82 24.58 18.64
N THR A 536 12.41 24.24 19.86
CA THR A 536 12.38 25.15 21.02
C THR A 536 13.73 25.09 21.75
N PHE A 537 14.24 23.89 22.04
CA PHE A 537 15.60 23.62 22.54
C PHE A 537 16.66 24.31 21.67
N LEU A 538 16.69 24.04 20.36
CA LEU A 538 17.61 24.69 19.41
C LEU A 538 17.50 26.22 19.41
N GLY A 539 16.32 26.78 19.70
CA GLY A 539 16.13 28.23 19.83
C GLY A 539 16.69 28.82 21.13
N GLY A 540 17.01 27.96 22.11
CA GLY A 540 17.57 28.29 23.42
C GLY A 540 19.08 27.98 23.55
N VAL A 541 19.72 27.29 22.61
CA VAL A 541 21.15 26.90 22.69
C VAL A 541 22.00 27.47 21.55
N GLN A 542 23.33 27.50 21.77
CA GLN A 542 24.32 27.87 20.76
C GLN A 542 25.53 26.95 20.86
N ALA A 543 26.00 26.41 19.74
CA ALA A 543 27.21 25.58 19.72
C ALA A 543 28.43 26.37 20.23
N THR A 544 29.40 25.67 20.81
CA THR A 544 30.69 26.25 21.25
C THR A 544 31.84 25.91 20.31
N GLU A 545 31.70 24.88 19.47
CA GLU A 545 32.72 24.41 18.53
C GLU A 545 32.22 24.48 17.08
N ALA A 546 33.00 25.08 16.18
CA ALA A 546 32.58 25.37 14.81
C ALA A 546 32.54 24.11 13.89
N ASP A 547 33.24 23.06 14.29
CA ASP A 547 33.27 21.73 13.65
C ASP A 547 32.26 20.75 14.25
N LYS A 548 31.58 21.12 15.34
CA LYS A 548 30.50 20.34 15.98
C LYS A 548 29.19 21.14 16.10
N PRO A 549 28.56 21.55 14.98
CA PRO A 549 27.20 22.08 15.01
C PRO A 549 26.19 20.98 15.37
N PHE A 550 24.96 21.39 15.72
CA PHE A 550 23.83 20.48 15.88
C PHE A 550 23.43 19.92 14.51
N ASP A 551 23.56 18.61 14.30
CA ASP A 551 23.00 17.93 13.13
C ASP A 551 21.49 17.80 13.29
N ILE A 552 20.76 18.49 12.41
CA ILE A 552 19.30 18.54 12.39
C ILE A 552 18.76 18.02 11.04
N SER A 553 19.53 17.19 10.35
CA SER A 553 19.19 16.62 9.03
C SER A 553 17.90 15.80 9.06
N PHE A 554 17.55 15.20 10.22
CA PHE A 554 16.28 14.51 10.43
C PHE A 554 15.03 15.41 10.34
N LEU A 555 15.19 16.73 10.32
CA LEU A 555 14.10 17.67 10.02
C LEU A 555 13.80 17.77 8.52
N ILE A 556 14.64 17.21 7.65
CA ILE A 556 14.42 17.09 6.22
C ILE A 556 13.75 15.73 5.93
N GLN A 557 12.56 15.75 5.36
CA GLN A 557 11.89 14.53 4.87
C GLN A 557 12.59 14.02 3.61
N ASN A 558 12.84 12.72 3.53
CA ASN A 558 13.53 12.06 2.41
C ASN A 558 14.83 12.77 1.99
N ALA A 559 15.70 13.03 2.97
CA ALA A 559 16.95 13.75 2.75
C ALA A 559 17.94 13.03 1.79
N GLY A 560 17.81 11.70 1.67
CA GLY A 560 18.55 10.83 0.74
C GLY A 560 17.84 10.52 -0.59
N MET A 561 16.85 11.35 -0.99
CA MET A 561 16.15 11.22 -2.29
C MET A 561 15.52 9.85 -2.60
N ASP A 562 15.30 8.97 -1.60
CA ASP A 562 14.67 7.66 -1.80
C ASP A 562 13.20 7.76 -2.25
N ALA A 563 12.53 8.87 -1.88
CA ALA A 563 11.18 9.22 -2.30
C ALA A 563 11.01 10.75 -2.39
N LEU A 564 9.99 11.21 -3.12
CA LEU A 564 9.67 12.64 -3.27
C LEU A 564 8.72 13.18 -2.18
N GLU A 565 8.28 12.37 -1.23
CA GLU A 565 7.37 12.83 -0.19
C GLU A 565 8.03 13.91 0.67
N GLY A 566 7.25 14.96 1.00
CA GLY A 566 7.76 16.18 1.63
C GLY A 566 8.36 17.23 0.67
N TRP A 567 8.70 16.85 -0.56
CA TRP A 567 9.27 17.77 -1.56
C TRP A 567 8.21 18.36 -2.50
N THR A 568 8.43 19.60 -2.90
CA THR A 568 7.72 20.28 -4.00
C THR A 568 8.62 20.24 -5.23
N VAL A 569 8.15 19.65 -6.33
CA VAL A 569 8.93 19.39 -7.56
C VAL A 569 8.19 19.87 -8.81
N SER A 570 8.91 20.42 -9.79
CA SER A 570 8.37 20.73 -11.12
C SER A 570 9.48 20.98 -12.16
N PRO A 571 9.74 20.07 -13.13
CA PRO A 571 9.15 18.75 -13.29
C PRO A 571 9.66 17.75 -12.24
N GLU A 572 9.06 16.57 -12.20
CA GLU A 572 9.55 15.45 -11.38
C GLU A 572 10.92 14.95 -11.89
N PRO A 573 11.87 14.69 -10.98
CA PRO A 573 13.13 14.02 -11.30
C PRO A 573 12.90 12.52 -11.56
N THR A 574 13.89 11.86 -12.14
CA THR A 574 14.00 10.40 -12.05
C THR A 574 14.64 10.06 -10.70
N LEU A 575 14.04 9.15 -9.92
CA LEU A 575 14.65 8.60 -8.70
C LEU A 575 15.22 7.20 -8.97
N ASN A 576 16.48 6.97 -8.57
CA ASN A 576 17.12 5.65 -8.60
C ASN A 576 18.44 5.66 -7.80
N TYR A 577 18.82 4.55 -7.15
CA TYR A 577 20.03 4.46 -6.32
C TYR A 577 20.16 5.64 -5.31
N SER A 578 19.05 5.99 -4.64
CA SER A 578 18.98 7.14 -3.71
C SER A 578 19.46 8.47 -4.33
N CYS A 579 19.42 8.62 -5.65
CA CYS A 579 19.74 9.87 -6.35
C CYS A 579 18.49 10.45 -7.04
N ALA A 580 18.40 11.79 -7.07
CA ALA A 580 17.44 12.50 -7.92
C ALA A 580 18.13 13.07 -9.17
N GLU A 581 17.68 12.65 -10.35
CA GLU A 581 18.23 13.06 -11.64
C GLU A 581 17.31 14.00 -12.43
N TYR A 582 17.89 15.09 -12.93
CA TYR A 582 17.38 15.89 -14.04
C TYR A 582 18.32 15.76 -15.25
N TYR A 583 17.91 15.00 -16.26
CA TYR A 583 18.57 14.95 -17.57
C TYR A 583 17.81 15.82 -18.58
N GLN A 584 18.46 16.85 -19.12
CA GLN A 584 17.90 17.79 -20.12
C GLN A 584 16.58 18.46 -19.72
N LYS A 585 16.38 18.71 -18.42
CA LYS A 585 15.19 19.34 -17.81
C LYS A 585 15.64 20.45 -16.86
N SER A 586 14.85 21.51 -16.71
CA SER A 586 15.05 22.50 -15.64
C SER A 586 14.97 21.83 -14.27
N VAL A 587 15.82 22.25 -13.34
CA VAL A 587 15.74 21.83 -11.94
C VAL A 587 14.85 22.83 -11.19
N ASP A 588 13.82 22.33 -10.50
CA ASP A 588 13.09 23.07 -9.47
C ASP A 588 12.54 22.05 -8.46
N ILE A 589 13.24 21.91 -7.33
CA ILE A 589 12.90 21.04 -6.22
C ILE A 589 13.13 21.76 -4.90
N SER A 590 12.17 21.71 -3.98
CA SER A 590 12.29 22.39 -2.68
C SER A 590 11.47 21.78 -1.56
N GLN A 591 11.91 22.01 -0.32
CA GLN A 591 11.21 21.61 0.90
C GLN A 591 11.09 22.79 1.87
N LYS A 592 9.94 22.90 2.55
CA LYS A 592 9.62 24.02 3.46
C LYS A 592 9.68 23.58 4.92
N LEU A 593 10.80 23.88 5.57
CA LEU A 593 11.04 23.61 6.99
C LEU A 593 10.33 24.67 7.84
N LYS A 594 9.20 24.31 8.46
CA LYS A 594 8.34 25.23 9.23
C LYS A 594 8.86 25.47 10.65
N SER A 595 8.67 26.71 11.13
CA SER A 595 8.89 27.12 12.52
C SER A 595 10.32 26.95 13.03
N MET A 596 11.30 27.08 12.14
CA MET A 596 12.72 26.96 12.45
C MET A 596 13.18 28.16 13.31
N PRO A 597 14.01 27.95 14.35
CA PRO A 597 14.49 29.04 15.21
C PRO A 597 15.30 30.10 14.44
N LYS A 598 15.42 31.30 15.03
CA LYS A 598 16.39 32.31 14.56
C LYS A 598 17.82 31.74 14.74
N GLY A 599 18.75 32.09 13.86
CA GLY A 599 20.14 31.65 13.98
C GLY A 599 20.82 31.37 12.64
N VAL A 600 21.97 30.72 12.71
CA VAL A 600 22.82 30.34 11.59
C VAL A 600 22.67 28.85 11.29
N TYR A 601 22.44 28.57 10.00
CA TYR A 601 22.25 27.25 9.43
C TYR A 601 23.31 26.99 8.35
N GLU A 602 23.68 25.74 8.18
CA GLU A 602 24.50 25.25 7.07
C GLU A 602 23.81 24.04 6.45
N MET A 603 23.51 24.09 5.15
CA MET A 603 23.09 22.93 4.39
C MET A 603 24.28 22.37 3.62
N LYS A 604 24.43 21.05 3.64
CA LYS A 604 25.33 20.28 2.81
C LYS A 604 24.53 19.38 1.88
N VAL A 605 24.98 19.16 0.65
CA VAL A 605 24.32 18.28 -0.31
C VAL A 605 25.33 17.79 -1.34
N GLN A 606 25.30 16.49 -1.62
CA GLN A 606 26.13 15.89 -2.65
C GLN A 606 25.45 16.14 -4.00
N ALA A 607 26.06 16.94 -4.87
CA ALA A 607 25.43 17.37 -6.11
C ALA A 607 26.44 17.84 -7.16
N PHE A 608 26.19 17.50 -8.43
CA PHE A 608 26.89 18.14 -9.54
C PHE A 608 25.98 18.41 -10.73
N GLN A 609 26.43 19.33 -11.60
CA GLN A 609 25.93 19.45 -12.96
C GLN A 609 27.06 19.17 -13.96
N ARG A 610 26.74 18.41 -15.01
CA ARG A 610 27.55 18.24 -16.21
C ARG A 610 26.95 19.08 -17.34
N PRO A 611 27.51 20.28 -17.62
CA PRO A 611 27.02 21.15 -18.70
C PRO A 611 27.48 20.71 -20.10
N GLY A 612 27.11 19.50 -20.54
CA GLY A 612 27.35 18.99 -21.89
C GLY A 612 27.85 17.55 -21.94
N THR A 613 28.55 17.18 -23.03
CA THR A 613 29.24 15.88 -23.11
C THR A 613 30.48 15.86 -22.22
N THR A 614 30.96 14.68 -21.84
CA THR A 614 32.16 14.55 -20.97
C THR A 614 33.42 15.13 -21.62
N THR A 615 33.56 15.02 -22.95
CA THR A 615 34.63 15.68 -23.72
C THR A 615 34.51 17.21 -23.69
N GLN A 616 33.30 17.75 -23.86
CA GLN A 616 33.10 19.20 -23.85
C GLN A 616 33.35 19.79 -22.47
N VAL A 617 32.76 19.21 -21.40
CA VAL A 617 32.94 19.74 -20.03
C VAL A 617 34.39 19.64 -19.58
N ASN A 618 35.13 18.58 -19.93
CA ASN A 618 36.56 18.49 -19.66
C ASN A 618 37.35 19.60 -20.36
N THR A 619 36.97 19.95 -21.59
CA THR A 619 37.65 21.00 -22.38
C THR A 619 37.34 22.40 -21.82
N ASP A 620 36.06 22.67 -21.55
CA ASP A 620 35.60 23.93 -20.98
C ASP A 620 36.21 24.17 -19.59
N TYR A 621 36.17 23.15 -18.71
CA TYR A 621 36.71 23.23 -17.36
C TYR A 621 38.24 23.42 -17.34
N ALA A 622 38.97 22.73 -18.22
CA ALA A 622 40.41 22.94 -18.38
C ALA A 622 40.76 24.34 -18.92
N ALA A 623 39.84 24.99 -19.64
CA ALA A 623 39.96 26.37 -20.08
C ALA A 623 39.43 27.41 -19.05
N GLY A 624 39.07 26.98 -17.83
CA GLY A 624 38.50 27.84 -16.80
C GLY A 624 37.07 28.33 -17.08
N THR A 625 36.38 27.71 -18.03
CA THR A 625 34.99 28.02 -18.38
C THR A 625 34.06 27.07 -17.63
N ASP A 626 33.41 27.55 -16.57
CA ASP A 626 32.34 26.81 -15.90
C ASP A 626 30.96 27.24 -16.41
N LYS A 627 30.13 26.26 -16.76
CA LYS A 627 28.78 26.44 -17.32
C LYS A 627 27.69 25.83 -16.42
N VAL A 628 28.02 25.47 -15.17
CA VAL A 628 26.99 25.10 -14.19
C VAL A 628 26.04 26.28 -13.96
N ALA A 629 24.75 26.02 -14.18
CA ALA A 629 23.64 26.96 -13.95
C ALA A 629 22.65 26.46 -12.89
N THR A 630 22.78 25.22 -12.44
CA THR A 630 22.06 24.66 -11.29
C THR A 630 22.70 25.14 -9.99
N TYR A 631 21.88 25.56 -9.03
CA TYR A 631 22.33 26.06 -7.73
C TYR A 631 21.48 25.51 -6.59
N ILE A 632 22.12 25.35 -5.43
CA ILE A 632 21.45 25.15 -4.15
C ILE A 632 21.05 26.50 -3.56
N TYR A 633 19.93 26.56 -2.83
CA TYR A 633 19.50 27.77 -2.14
C TYR A 633 18.88 27.48 -0.76
N MET A 634 18.94 28.47 0.13
CA MET A 634 18.28 28.41 1.44
C MET A 634 17.59 29.73 1.80
N GLY A 635 16.38 29.64 2.33
CA GLY A 635 15.50 30.75 2.65
C GLY A 635 14.84 31.35 1.41
N THR A 636 15.65 31.92 0.51
CA THR A 636 15.21 32.49 -0.78
C THR A 636 16.29 32.32 -1.84
N GLU A 637 15.94 32.38 -3.13
CA GLU A 637 16.88 32.34 -4.27
C GLU A 637 17.94 33.48 -4.28
N LYS A 638 17.86 34.44 -3.34
CA LYS A 638 18.92 35.45 -3.11
C LYS A 638 20.12 34.90 -2.33
N ASN A 639 19.94 33.83 -1.56
CA ASN A 639 21.02 33.14 -0.84
C ASN A 639 21.21 31.77 -1.50
N LYS A 640 22.15 31.71 -2.44
CA LYS A 640 22.38 30.56 -3.31
C LYS A 640 23.84 30.37 -3.68
N GLN A 641 24.18 29.15 -4.08
CA GLN A 641 25.49 28.76 -4.58
C GLN A 641 25.32 27.76 -5.73
N ASN A 642 26.01 27.97 -6.86
CA ASN A 642 26.07 27.00 -7.94
C ASN A 642 26.66 25.68 -7.44
N ILE A 643 26.12 24.55 -7.89
CA ILE A 643 26.63 23.24 -7.48
C ILE A 643 27.97 22.91 -8.15
N CYS A 644 28.63 21.84 -7.74
CA CYS A 644 29.88 21.38 -8.35
C CYS A 644 29.70 21.15 -9.86
N ASN A 645 30.71 21.53 -10.64
CA ASN A 645 30.90 20.96 -11.97
C ASN A 645 31.32 19.48 -11.80
N ILE A 646 30.84 18.57 -12.67
CA ILE A 646 31.24 17.15 -12.63
C ILE A 646 32.77 16.94 -12.68
N MET A 647 33.52 17.90 -13.21
CA MET A 647 35.00 17.84 -13.28
C MET A 647 35.71 18.17 -11.97
N ALA A 648 35.03 18.79 -10.99
CA ALA A 648 35.63 19.24 -9.72
C ALA A 648 36.29 18.06 -8.97
N ASP A 649 35.49 17.02 -8.68
CA ASP A 649 35.94 15.82 -7.96
C ASP A 649 36.13 14.61 -8.89
N ALA A 650 36.44 14.86 -10.16
CA ALA A 650 36.77 13.81 -11.12
C ALA A 650 38.05 13.04 -10.70
N GLN A 651 37.96 11.71 -10.73
CA GLN A 651 38.94 10.79 -10.13
C GLN A 651 40.04 10.38 -11.12
N THR A 652 41.24 10.03 -10.63
CA THR A 652 42.35 9.53 -11.48
C THR A 652 42.18 8.06 -11.87
N HIS A 653 41.33 7.32 -11.17
CA HIS A 653 41.01 5.92 -11.42
C HIS A 653 39.49 5.72 -11.33
N LYS A 654 38.99 4.70 -12.02
CA LYS A 654 37.62 4.24 -11.90
C LYS A 654 37.34 3.67 -10.50
N LEU A 655 36.16 3.95 -9.96
CA LEU A 655 35.62 3.22 -8.81
C LEU A 655 35.11 1.82 -9.21
N ASN A 656 34.84 1.60 -10.50
CA ASN A 656 34.32 0.37 -11.10
C ASN A 656 32.92 -0.02 -10.59
N ILE A 657 32.08 0.98 -10.29
CA ILE A 657 30.68 0.84 -9.91
C ILE A 657 29.85 1.70 -10.88
N GLY A 658 28.79 1.13 -11.47
CA GLY A 658 28.00 1.79 -12.52
C GLY A 658 28.80 2.04 -13.80
N LYS A 659 28.33 2.99 -14.62
CA LYS A 659 29.02 3.43 -15.85
C LYS A 659 29.81 4.70 -15.60
N GLU A 660 31.13 4.58 -15.59
CA GLU A 660 32.04 5.73 -15.54
C GLU A 660 32.60 6.08 -16.92
N ALA A 661 32.59 7.37 -17.25
CA ALA A 661 33.13 7.90 -18.49
C ALA A 661 34.52 8.51 -18.30
N ALA A 662 35.36 8.42 -19.33
CA ALA A 662 36.63 9.14 -19.38
C ALA A 662 36.38 10.63 -19.69
N ALA A 663 37.09 11.50 -18.97
CA ALA A 663 37.12 12.93 -19.13
C ALA A 663 38.59 13.38 -19.08
N GLY A 664 39.22 13.44 -20.26
CA GLY A 664 40.67 13.61 -20.37
C GLY A 664 41.41 12.41 -19.76
N THR A 665 42.28 12.66 -18.78
CA THR A 665 43.01 11.65 -18.00
C THR A 665 42.29 11.22 -16.73
N LYS A 666 41.08 11.73 -16.48
CA LYS A 666 40.26 11.45 -15.30
C LYS A 666 39.00 10.65 -15.66
N TYR A 667 38.29 10.19 -14.64
CA TYR A 667 37.00 9.52 -14.71
C TYR A 667 35.93 10.29 -13.95
N VAL A 668 34.71 10.24 -14.47
CA VAL A 668 33.51 10.86 -13.89
C VAL A 668 32.31 9.91 -13.98
N PRO A 669 31.28 10.10 -13.14
CA PRO A 669 30.01 9.41 -13.29
C PRO A 669 29.40 9.59 -14.68
N ASN A 670 28.66 8.58 -15.13
CA ASN A 670 27.90 8.62 -16.38
C ASN A 670 26.58 7.81 -16.32
N ASP A 671 26.14 7.46 -15.11
CA ASP A 671 24.79 7.05 -14.75
C ASP A 671 24.52 7.30 -13.25
N MET A 672 23.27 7.13 -12.81
CA MET A 672 22.88 7.36 -11.42
C MET A 672 23.61 6.43 -10.42
N GLN A 673 23.94 5.19 -10.83
CA GLN A 673 24.65 4.22 -9.99
C GLN A 673 26.09 4.66 -9.71
N SER A 674 26.81 5.13 -10.74
CA SER A 674 28.16 5.70 -10.56
C SER A 674 28.12 7.03 -9.81
N ALA A 675 27.08 7.85 -9.98
CA ALA A 675 26.94 9.09 -9.21
C ALA A 675 26.77 8.81 -7.70
N HIS A 676 25.86 7.91 -7.34
CA HIS A 676 25.69 7.43 -5.96
C HIS A 676 27.00 6.93 -5.36
N ALA A 677 27.73 6.08 -6.08
CA ALA A 677 29.03 5.55 -5.62
C ALA A 677 30.11 6.62 -5.42
N TYR A 678 30.03 7.78 -6.10
CA TYR A 678 30.91 8.93 -5.86
C TYR A 678 30.43 9.74 -4.64
N PHE A 679 29.12 9.94 -4.48
CA PHE A 679 28.52 10.59 -3.32
C PHE A 679 28.80 9.81 -2.00
N GLU A 680 28.77 8.48 -2.02
CA GLU A 680 29.20 7.61 -0.90
C GLU A 680 30.67 7.80 -0.51
N LYS A 681 31.53 8.31 -1.40
CA LYS A 681 32.92 8.68 -1.11
C LYS A 681 33.07 10.12 -0.62
N GLY A 682 31.98 10.86 -0.47
CA GLY A 682 31.97 12.26 -0.07
C GLY A 682 32.36 13.23 -1.18
N LEU A 683 32.40 12.78 -2.45
CA LEU A 683 32.77 13.59 -3.62
C LEU A 683 31.55 14.36 -4.14
N TYR A 684 31.75 15.61 -4.54
CA TYR A 684 30.75 16.60 -4.99
C TYR A 684 29.98 17.32 -3.86
N GLU A 685 30.67 17.59 -2.74
CA GLU A 685 30.08 18.21 -1.55
C GLU A 685 29.83 19.72 -1.74
N ASN A 686 28.56 20.13 -1.68
CA ASN A 686 28.16 21.54 -1.77
C ASN A 686 27.69 22.04 -0.42
N THR A 687 28.23 23.16 0.04
CA THR A 687 27.88 23.75 1.34
C THR A 687 27.32 25.15 1.15
N LEU A 688 26.16 25.45 1.76
CA LEU A 688 25.55 26.79 1.75
C LEU A 688 25.09 27.17 3.16
N LYS A 689 25.60 28.32 3.63
CA LYS A 689 25.19 28.92 4.91
C LYS A 689 24.04 29.91 4.76
N TYR A 690 23.26 30.07 5.82
CA TYR A 690 22.12 31.00 5.87
C TYR A 690 21.92 31.50 7.30
N THR A 691 21.69 32.80 7.46
CA THR A 691 21.37 33.40 8.78
C THR A 691 19.98 34.02 8.75
N THR A 692 19.14 33.69 9.73
CA THR A 692 17.85 34.35 9.95
C THR A 692 17.77 35.01 11.31
N LYS A 693 17.15 36.21 11.35
CA LYS A 693 16.87 36.98 12.56
C LYS A 693 15.52 36.64 13.20
N TYR A 694 14.67 35.87 12.53
CA TYR A 694 13.29 35.58 12.93
C TYR A 694 13.04 34.06 12.95
N LYS A 695 12.06 33.63 13.76
CA LYS A 695 11.49 32.28 13.65
C LYS A 695 10.56 32.25 12.44
N LEU A 696 10.89 31.45 11.41
CA LEU A 696 10.12 31.42 10.15
C LEU A 696 10.11 30.03 9.51
N THR A 697 9.45 29.95 8.35
CA THR A 697 9.63 28.83 7.41
C THR A 697 10.89 29.08 6.57
N ILE A 698 11.83 28.13 6.60
CA ILE A 698 13.02 28.14 5.74
C ILE A 698 12.75 27.20 4.56
N THR A 699 12.89 27.69 3.34
CA THR A 699 12.88 26.84 2.13
C THR A 699 14.30 26.38 1.83
N ILE A 700 14.53 25.09 1.65
CA ILE A 700 15.76 24.52 1.07
C ILE A 700 15.45 23.94 -0.31
N GLY A 701 16.43 23.87 -1.21
CA GLY A 701 16.21 23.25 -2.51
C GLY A 701 17.33 23.45 -3.52
N LEU A 702 17.12 22.90 -4.72
CA LEU A 702 17.91 23.16 -5.92
C LEU A 702 17.03 23.79 -6.99
N LYS A 703 17.62 24.68 -7.77
CA LYS A 703 16.97 25.28 -8.94
C LYS A 703 17.98 25.62 -10.02
N GLY A 704 17.58 25.63 -11.29
CA GLY A 704 18.37 26.22 -12.37
C GLY A 704 18.18 25.60 -13.75
N ASP A 705 18.85 26.21 -14.72
CA ASP A 705 18.75 25.83 -16.12
C ASP A 705 19.61 24.60 -16.42
N ASN A 706 18.94 23.54 -16.86
CA ASN A 706 19.56 22.26 -17.18
C ASN A 706 18.91 21.60 -18.41
N VAL A 707 18.29 22.42 -19.28
CA VAL A 707 17.54 22.01 -20.47
C VAL A 707 18.38 21.79 -21.74
N LEU A 708 19.66 22.18 -21.71
CA LEU A 708 20.52 22.14 -22.90
C LEU A 708 20.99 20.71 -23.26
N SER A 709 21.53 20.55 -24.47
CA SER A 709 21.93 19.24 -24.99
C SER A 709 22.98 18.55 -24.11
N ASN A 710 22.69 17.32 -23.68
CA ASN A 710 23.50 16.51 -22.76
C ASN A 710 23.68 17.08 -21.34
N TYR A 711 22.93 18.12 -20.96
CA TYR A 711 22.98 18.66 -19.59
C TYR A 711 22.37 17.67 -18.61
N TRP A 712 23.09 17.42 -17.52
CA TRP A 712 22.74 16.44 -16.49
C TRP A 712 23.01 17.05 -15.12
N ALA A 713 22.00 17.13 -14.27
CA ALA A 713 22.13 17.53 -12.87
C ALA A 713 21.62 16.38 -12.00
N ILE A 714 22.38 16.02 -10.98
CA ILE A 714 22.07 14.91 -10.07
C ILE A 714 22.54 15.23 -8.67
N PHE A 715 21.76 14.82 -7.67
CA PHE A 715 21.99 15.16 -6.27
C PHE A 715 21.36 14.15 -5.30
N ASP A 716 21.91 14.13 -4.08
CA ASP A 716 21.56 13.25 -2.95
C ASP A 716 22.07 13.88 -1.63
N ASN A 717 21.68 13.30 -0.50
CA ASN A 717 22.33 13.42 0.80
C ASN A 717 22.36 14.87 1.33
N PHE A 718 21.16 15.45 1.38
CA PHE A 718 20.91 16.71 2.07
C PHE A 718 21.17 16.54 3.56
N ARG A 719 22.05 17.35 4.11
CA ARG A 719 22.31 17.46 5.55
C ARG A 719 22.10 18.91 5.98
N LEU A 720 21.59 19.12 7.19
CA LEU A 720 21.32 20.44 7.73
C LEU A 720 21.90 20.54 9.14
N TYR A 721 22.70 21.56 9.35
CA TYR A 721 23.38 21.84 10.60
C TYR A 721 22.95 23.20 11.15
N TYR A 722 22.93 23.32 12.47
CA TYR A 722 22.57 24.56 13.17
C TYR A 722 23.62 24.93 14.22
N TYR A 723 23.93 26.22 14.32
CA TYR A 723 25.02 26.74 15.17
C TYR A 723 24.52 27.57 16.37
N GLY A 724 23.25 27.97 16.40
CA GLY A 724 22.73 28.97 17.33
C GLY A 724 22.61 30.36 16.71
N VAL A 725 22.54 31.41 17.54
CA VAL A 725 22.32 32.81 17.09
C VAL A 725 23.49 33.44 16.32
N LYS A 726 24.68 32.83 16.40
CA LYS A 726 25.93 33.21 15.71
C LYS A 726 26.78 31.95 15.53
N GLU A 727 27.74 31.98 14.63
CA GLU A 727 28.74 30.92 14.53
C GLU A 727 29.73 30.97 15.72
N PRO A 728 30.21 29.83 16.21
CA PRO A 728 31.34 29.78 17.13
C PRO A 728 32.59 30.33 16.43
N VAL A 729 33.40 31.11 17.15
CA VAL A 729 34.70 31.54 16.63
C VAL A 729 35.62 30.32 16.63
N ALA A 730 36.12 29.92 15.46
CA ALA A 730 37.11 28.85 15.37
C ALA A 730 38.32 29.20 16.25
N SER A 731 38.74 28.27 17.11
CA SER A 731 39.85 28.46 18.06
C SER A 731 41.24 28.45 17.41
N GLY A 732 41.30 28.43 16.07
CA GLY A 732 42.51 28.64 15.27
C GLY A 732 42.47 29.99 14.54
N ILE A 733 43.63 30.63 14.38
CA ILE A 733 43.79 31.93 13.73
C ILE A 733 43.24 31.91 12.29
N GLN A 734 42.02 32.42 12.11
CA GLN A 734 41.42 32.69 10.79
C GLN A 734 41.53 34.17 10.43
N GLU A 735 42.76 34.67 10.30
CA GLU A 735 43.14 35.79 9.43
C GLU A 735 44.66 36.02 9.53
N ILE A 736 45.44 35.35 8.68
CA ILE A 736 46.57 36.08 8.09
C ILE A 736 45.93 36.90 6.98
N LYS A 737 45.67 38.19 7.26
CA LYS A 737 45.51 39.14 6.16
C LYS A 737 46.79 39.06 5.34
N MET A 738 46.69 38.57 4.11
CA MET A 738 47.68 38.92 3.12
C MET A 738 47.55 40.43 2.91
N GLU A 739 48.38 41.19 3.61
CA GLU A 739 48.62 42.57 3.24
C GLU A 739 48.97 42.62 1.75
N ASN A 740 48.54 43.71 1.10
CA ASN A 740 48.73 43.95 -0.32
C ASN A 740 50.11 43.50 -0.83
N PRO A 741 50.22 43.00 -2.08
CA PRO A 741 51.51 42.64 -2.66
C PRO A 741 52.52 43.76 -2.40
N ALA A 742 53.53 43.44 -1.59
CA ALA A 742 54.26 44.45 -0.84
C ALA A 742 54.83 45.52 -1.77
N ALA A 743 54.52 46.79 -1.48
CA ALA A 743 55.16 47.91 -2.15
C ALA A 743 56.68 47.73 -2.03
N LYS A 744 57.38 47.79 -3.18
CA LYS A 744 58.77 47.34 -3.36
C LYS A 744 59.65 47.66 -2.14
N GLN A 745 59.92 46.63 -1.32
CA GLN A 745 60.68 46.83 -0.09
C GLN A 745 62.14 47.17 -0.44
N GLY A 746 62.80 47.92 0.45
CA GLY A 746 64.23 48.18 0.32
C GLY A 746 65.06 46.88 0.40
N VAL A 747 66.32 46.99 -0.01
CA VAL A 747 67.32 45.96 0.27
C VAL A 747 67.95 46.25 1.63
N TYR A 748 68.07 45.24 2.47
CA TYR A 748 68.64 45.35 3.82
C TYR A 748 69.84 44.41 4.00
N THR A 749 70.78 44.75 4.88
CA THR A 749 71.82 43.80 5.34
C THR A 749 71.21 42.75 6.28
N LEU A 750 71.97 41.68 6.57
CA LEU A 750 71.62 40.73 7.65
C LEU A 750 71.40 41.39 9.02
N GLY A 751 72.01 42.55 9.27
CA GLY A 751 71.82 43.34 10.50
C GLY A 751 70.61 44.28 10.47
N GLY A 752 69.76 44.22 9.43
CA GLY A 752 68.55 45.04 9.31
C GLY A 752 68.78 46.48 8.80
N GLN A 753 70.02 46.86 8.44
CA GLN A 753 70.30 48.19 7.89
C GLN A 753 69.88 48.26 6.41
N LYS A 754 69.05 49.25 6.06
CA LYS A 754 68.63 49.53 4.67
C LYS A 754 69.82 50.04 3.86
N VAL A 755 70.08 49.44 2.70
CA VAL A 755 71.21 49.77 1.80
C VAL A 755 70.79 50.19 0.39
N LYS A 756 69.58 49.84 -0.05
CA LYS A 756 69.01 50.30 -1.34
C LYS A 756 67.50 50.46 -1.20
N GLU A 757 66.91 51.41 -1.90
CA GLU A 757 65.47 51.70 -1.86
C GLU A 757 64.80 51.27 -3.18
N GLN A 758 63.68 50.53 -3.10
CA GLN A 758 62.87 50.05 -4.23
C GLN A 758 63.63 49.33 -5.37
N ALA A 759 64.78 48.72 -5.08
CA ALA A 759 65.61 48.05 -6.10
C ALA A 759 65.05 46.70 -6.53
N GLU A 760 65.21 46.37 -7.81
CA GLU A 760 64.80 45.07 -8.39
C GLU A 760 65.94 44.04 -8.38
N ASP A 761 67.19 44.50 -8.19
CA ASP A 761 68.40 43.69 -8.15
C ASP A 761 69.38 44.12 -7.05
N LEU A 762 70.54 43.44 -7.04
CA LEU A 762 71.63 43.63 -6.08
C LEU A 762 72.97 43.98 -6.77
N GLN A 763 72.95 44.43 -8.03
CA GLN A 763 74.16 44.48 -8.88
C GLN A 763 75.25 45.44 -8.38
N ASP A 764 74.85 46.53 -7.71
CA ASP A 764 75.77 47.57 -7.21
C ASP A 764 76.18 47.38 -5.73
N LEU A 765 75.79 46.27 -5.10
CA LEU A 765 76.07 46.02 -3.69
C LEU A 765 77.38 45.22 -3.54
N PRO A 766 78.24 45.53 -2.54
CA PRO A 766 79.45 44.76 -2.30
C PRO A 766 79.11 43.32 -1.85
N GLN A 767 80.05 42.39 -2.08
CA GLN A 767 79.93 40.98 -1.72
C GLN A 767 79.40 40.79 -0.29
N GLY A 768 78.31 40.04 -0.12
CA GLY A 768 77.59 39.97 1.14
C GLY A 768 76.22 39.30 1.06
N ILE A 769 75.54 39.23 2.21
CA ILE A 769 74.20 38.63 2.32
C ILE A 769 73.19 39.73 2.63
N TYR A 770 72.20 39.84 1.76
CA TYR A 770 71.15 40.86 1.82
C TYR A 770 69.76 40.24 1.86
N ILE A 771 68.79 41.00 2.35
CA ILE A 771 67.37 40.66 2.37
C ILE A 771 66.67 41.57 1.36
N ILE A 772 66.01 40.96 0.37
CA ILE A 772 65.20 41.63 -0.66
C ILE A 772 63.88 40.87 -0.81
N ASN A 773 62.75 41.57 -0.76
CA ASN A 773 61.39 40.99 -0.80
C ASN A 773 61.23 39.78 0.16
N GLY A 774 61.67 39.95 1.41
CA GLY A 774 61.62 38.92 2.46
C GLY A 774 62.59 37.73 2.29
N LYS A 775 63.38 37.68 1.20
CA LYS A 775 64.29 36.55 0.91
C LYS A 775 65.75 36.94 1.08
N LYS A 776 66.53 36.07 1.74
CA LYS A 776 67.99 36.17 1.80
C LYS A 776 68.58 35.86 0.42
N LYS A 777 69.46 36.73 -0.08
CA LYS A 777 70.25 36.54 -1.30
C LYS A 777 71.72 36.85 -1.01
N VAL A 778 72.61 36.10 -1.65
CA VAL A 778 74.06 36.29 -1.59
C VAL A 778 74.50 37.01 -2.85
N VAL A 779 75.14 38.17 -2.70
CA VAL A 779 75.95 38.78 -3.75
C VAL A 779 77.35 38.20 -3.60
N LYS A 780 77.84 37.58 -4.68
CA LYS A 780 79.15 36.90 -4.74
C LYS A 780 80.21 37.81 -5.32
#